data_AF-A0A250KJ99-F1
#
_entry.id   AF-A0A250KJ99-F1
#
_cell.length_a   1.000
_cell.length_b   1.000
_cell.length_c   1.000
_cell.angle_alpha   90.00
_cell.angle_beta   90.00
_cell.angle_gamma   90.00
#
_symmetry.space_group_name_H-M   'P 1'
#
loop_
_entity.id
_entity.type
_entity.pdbx_description
1 polymer ?
#
loop_
_entity_poly.entity_id
_entity_poly.type
_entity_poly.pdbx_seq_one_letter_code
_entity_poly.pdbx_strand_id
1 'polypeptide(L)'
;MARITVSYPKFKSIEWKDENGKPVTYIGLRNKVFAHVSLPGCKGISVNCRFYYNGYEGKTYLSPLTPMTLSAAGKVKIALSLSGDQLKKIIEDRKRFSNGQKIRIYLELSSRHWIENLTKASQHPILFNDKIEFRSIVIYKDSDCKETLQGGIADSGSTVYVHVSTSNIEIGKIRLDVYKHETSASKEKSSEPSPVYSTSCPVNSTGIYKFSLSLAKPPYEEGIAYKVIASWSKDNRSIGDSGYHSSWELITISRKQSETPNNVSLTNIERNNAYNCKGKYCLKKGDKGKLIEEINIRLAGFGGCLPSDEFTELTEKCVRQFQRDYMQIEPTGVVCGSFLVALDDLRSKYSVDFNRSKCNCGGCKGFGNQLYLSERGNSKILEMYRKYEYPGIHRSLWWALKAVMFYLANKEQNMNISLLYIFSGYRCHNNNRIHRRKSTNHMGKAMDLHFYHTNDKHKRQIQNNKTIEEIRSKIFHTYLKAGNDWKIKNIFNLESTRMGATTWVHFDVRTFDLKYLSDHLFANSLQNANGPTILEYAKSLDKGGICNCINSSLPVNKPTKSNNIKNDFNLSDAREALQYIYNTYGRDMAIIIERMFRGETAHFASVQYKKCGTCGMEAHGDAPYYGWDSNFFEKYLEYKPVGIYEMYESKGLSGKGGNAQDTSKPKKYIIMPSVKATMEYLVYYIRKHNNNYARWHSTKASAQEAYRSHLQGIVPRIVKSFEE
;
A
#
# COMPACT_ATOMS: atom_id res chain seq x y z
N MET A 1 0.06 45.85 -42.08
CA MET A 1 -0.89 44.97 -42.82
C MET A 1 -1.80 44.25 -41.82
N ALA A 2 -3.11 44.43 -41.90
CA ALA A 2 -4.05 43.58 -41.16
C ALA A 2 -4.29 42.29 -41.96
N ARG A 3 -4.02 41.12 -41.36
CA ARG A 3 -4.28 39.82 -42.00
C ARG A 3 -5.78 39.51 -41.94
N ILE A 4 -6.54 39.96 -42.94
CA ILE A 4 -7.95 39.63 -43.08
C ILE A 4 -8.08 38.17 -43.54
N THR A 5 -8.30 37.27 -42.59
CA THR A 5 -8.57 35.86 -42.89
C THR A 5 -10.02 35.73 -43.37
N VAL A 6 -10.24 35.76 -44.68
CA VAL A 6 -11.56 35.51 -45.29
C VAL A 6 -11.88 34.01 -45.18
N SER A 7 -12.48 33.61 -44.07
CA SER A 7 -12.99 32.25 -43.91
C SER A 7 -14.28 32.09 -44.71
N TYR A 8 -14.24 31.29 -45.78
CA TYR A 8 -15.43 30.96 -46.56
C TYR A 8 -16.48 30.21 -45.69
N PRO A 9 -17.79 30.52 -45.78
CA PRO A 9 -18.87 29.79 -45.09
C PRO A 9 -18.91 28.29 -45.41
N LYS A 10 -18.51 27.43 -44.46
CA LYS A 10 -18.53 25.98 -44.68
C LYS A 10 -18.89 25.16 -43.46
N PHE A 11 -19.56 24.04 -43.70
CA PHE A 11 -19.68 22.96 -42.73
C PHE A 11 -18.32 22.29 -42.52
N LYS A 12 -17.87 22.22 -41.26
CA LYS A 12 -16.63 21.54 -40.88
C LYS A 12 -16.86 20.25 -40.11
N SER A 13 -17.74 20.25 -39.10
CA SER A 13 -18.00 19.06 -38.27
C SER A 13 -19.25 19.20 -37.41
N ILE A 14 -19.78 18.05 -36.99
CA ILE A 14 -20.64 17.90 -35.82
C ILE A 14 -19.92 16.98 -34.83
N GLU A 15 -19.74 17.44 -33.60
CA GLU A 15 -19.38 16.60 -32.47
C GLU A 15 -20.60 16.47 -31.55
N TRP A 16 -21.10 15.26 -31.34
CA TRP A 16 -22.16 15.00 -30.37
C TRP A 16 -21.57 14.89 -28.98
N LYS A 17 -22.11 15.66 -28.02
CA LYS A 17 -21.64 15.69 -26.63
C LYS A 17 -22.80 15.64 -25.64
N ASP A 18 -22.56 15.12 -24.45
CA ASP A 18 -23.49 15.19 -23.33
C ASP A 18 -23.49 16.57 -22.65
N GLU A 19 -24.28 16.72 -21.58
CA GLU A 19 -24.34 17.96 -20.78
C GLU A 19 -22.96 18.36 -20.20
N ASN A 20 -22.09 17.39 -19.92
CA ASN A 20 -20.74 17.58 -19.37
C ASN A 20 -19.66 17.84 -20.45
N GLY A 21 -20.02 17.81 -21.74
CA GLY A 21 -19.09 18.04 -22.86
C GLY A 21 -18.28 16.80 -23.28
N LYS A 22 -18.60 15.61 -22.79
CA LYS A 22 -17.97 14.35 -23.21
C LYS A 22 -18.58 13.85 -24.53
N PRO A 23 -17.80 13.34 -25.50
CA PRO A 23 -18.32 12.80 -26.75
C PRO A 23 -19.29 11.62 -26.55
N VAL A 24 -20.37 11.59 -27.33
CA VAL A 24 -21.38 10.51 -27.35
C VAL A 24 -21.70 10.06 -28.78
N THR A 25 -22.12 8.80 -28.96
CA THR A 25 -22.47 8.22 -30.28
C THR A 25 -23.94 7.80 -30.38
N TYR A 26 -24.69 7.88 -29.28
CA TYR A 26 -26.11 7.52 -29.23
C TYR A 26 -26.91 8.43 -28.30
N ILE A 27 -28.19 8.60 -28.63
CA ILE A 27 -29.22 9.25 -27.83
C ILE A 27 -30.21 8.18 -27.36
N GLY A 28 -30.48 8.22 -26.07
CA GLY A 28 -31.46 7.35 -25.43
C GLY A 28 -32.83 7.98 -25.30
N LEU A 29 -33.76 7.19 -24.77
CA LEU A 29 -35.12 7.61 -24.45
C LEU A 29 -35.26 8.90 -23.63
N ARG A 30 -34.27 9.30 -22.82
CA ARG A 30 -34.34 10.57 -22.05
C ARG A 30 -33.08 11.44 -22.05
N ASN A 31 -32.01 11.07 -22.77
CA ASN A 31 -30.76 11.83 -22.67
C ASN A 31 -30.81 13.15 -23.48
N LYS A 32 -30.50 14.27 -22.84
CA LYS A 32 -30.27 15.54 -23.55
C LYS A 32 -28.85 15.53 -24.11
N VAL A 33 -28.74 15.59 -25.44
CA VAL A 33 -27.47 15.58 -26.16
C VAL A 33 -27.32 16.87 -26.96
N PHE A 34 -26.09 17.29 -27.22
CA PHE A 34 -25.81 18.51 -27.94
C PHE A 34 -25.01 18.24 -29.20
N ALA A 35 -25.51 18.74 -30.33
CA ALA A 35 -24.71 18.89 -31.53
C ALA A 35 -23.83 20.13 -31.36
N HIS A 36 -22.53 19.93 -31.18
CA HIS A 36 -21.53 20.99 -31.30
C HIS A 36 -21.18 21.13 -32.79
N VAL A 37 -21.79 22.10 -33.45
CA VAL A 37 -21.63 22.32 -34.89
C VAL A 37 -20.52 23.35 -35.13
N SER A 38 -19.64 23.06 -36.07
CA SER A 38 -18.60 23.98 -36.56
C SER A 38 -18.91 24.42 -37.98
N LEU A 39 -19.31 25.68 -38.12
CA LEU A 39 -19.61 26.40 -39.37
C LEU A 39 -18.67 27.62 -39.54
N PRO A 40 -17.33 27.46 -39.65
CA PRO A 40 -16.43 28.57 -39.89
C PRO A 40 -16.87 29.42 -41.09
N GLY A 41 -16.65 30.74 -41.03
CA GLY A 41 -17.10 31.69 -42.04
C GLY A 41 -18.56 32.13 -41.95
N CYS A 42 -19.40 31.47 -41.14
CA CYS A 42 -20.84 31.78 -41.08
C CYS A 42 -21.22 32.91 -40.09
N LYS A 43 -20.29 33.82 -39.74
CA LYS A 43 -20.58 34.94 -38.84
C LYS A 43 -21.57 35.89 -39.52
N GLY A 44 -22.73 36.11 -38.90
CA GLY A 44 -23.80 36.96 -39.45
C GLY A 44 -24.70 36.26 -40.49
N ILE A 45 -24.42 35.01 -40.86
CA ILE A 45 -25.30 34.21 -41.73
C ILE A 45 -26.38 33.56 -40.87
N SER A 46 -27.66 33.81 -41.20
CA SER A 46 -28.78 33.12 -40.55
C SER A 46 -28.85 31.67 -41.04
N VAL A 47 -28.57 30.73 -40.13
CA VAL A 47 -28.68 29.29 -40.35
C VAL A 47 -29.75 28.74 -39.41
N ASN A 48 -30.69 27.99 -39.97
CA ASN A 48 -31.73 27.30 -39.22
C ASN A 48 -31.36 25.84 -39.02
N CYS A 49 -31.88 25.23 -37.95
CA CYS A 49 -31.75 23.81 -37.68
C CYS A 49 -33.09 23.14 -37.34
N ARG A 50 -33.20 21.86 -37.67
CA ARG A 50 -34.17 20.95 -37.03
C ARG A 50 -33.64 19.53 -36.96
N PHE A 51 -34.15 18.75 -36.02
CA PHE A 51 -33.84 17.32 -35.93
C PHE A 51 -34.90 16.49 -36.64
N TYR A 52 -34.50 15.37 -37.23
CA TYR A 52 -35.41 14.38 -37.84
C TYR A 52 -34.84 12.96 -37.73
N TYR A 53 -35.70 11.96 -37.91
CA TYR A 53 -35.30 10.58 -38.20
C TYR A 53 -36.10 10.05 -39.39
N ASN A 54 -35.62 8.94 -39.97
CA ASN A 54 -36.38 8.21 -40.97
C ASN A 54 -37.19 7.13 -40.24
N GLY A 55 -38.49 7.37 -40.08
CA GLY A 55 -39.46 6.40 -39.56
C GLY A 55 -39.99 5.49 -40.66
N TYR A 56 -41.00 4.67 -40.34
CA TYR A 56 -41.61 3.75 -41.30
C TYR A 56 -42.28 4.50 -42.47
N GLU A 57 -42.92 5.63 -42.17
CA GLU A 57 -43.63 6.49 -43.12
C GLU A 57 -42.73 7.56 -43.77
N GLY A 58 -41.40 7.49 -43.58
CA GLY A 58 -40.42 8.45 -44.11
C GLY A 58 -39.90 9.46 -43.07
N LYS A 59 -39.51 10.66 -43.52
CA LYS A 59 -38.90 11.68 -42.65
C LYS A 59 -39.90 12.18 -41.59
N THR A 60 -39.65 11.86 -40.33
CA THR A 60 -40.40 12.40 -39.18
C THR A 60 -39.55 13.45 -38.45
N TYR A 61 -40.07 14.67 -38.34
CA TYR A 61 -39.39 15.79 -37.68
C TYR A 61 -39.59 15.78 -36.17
N LEU A 62 -38.50 16.08 -35.45
CA LEU A 62 -38.42 16.03 -33.98
C LEU A 62 -38.35 17.43 -33.35
N SER A 63 -38.13 18.47 -34.14
CA SER A 63 -38.20 19.86 -33.70
C SER A 63 -38.76 20.76 -34.81
N PRO A 64 -39.33 21.93 -34.48
CA PRO A 64 -39.57 22.97 -35.46
C PRO A 64 -38.24 23.42 -36.09
N LEU A 65 -38.33 24.09 -37.25
CA LEU A 65 -37.19 24.72 -37.90
C LEU A 65 -36.88 26.04 -37.19
N THR A 66 -35.76 26.08 -36.47
CA THR A 66 -35.42 27.17 -35.54
C THR A 66 -34.11 27.87 -35.96
N PRO A 67 -34.03 29.21 -35.96
CA PRO A 67 -32.78 29.92 -36.24
C PRO A 67 -31.74 29.71 -35.14
N MET A 68 -30.47 29.67 -35.52
CA MET A 68 -29.32 29.45 -34.63
C MET A 68 -28.47 30.70 -34.46
N THR A 69 -28.05 30.99 -33.23
CA THR A 69 -27.04 32.02 -32.95
C THR A 69 -25.63 31.42 -33.04
N LEU A 70 -24.87 31.83 -34.03
CA LEU A 70 -23.47 31.42 -34.23
C LEU A 70 -22.50 32.36 -33.49
N SER A 71 -21.52 31.79 -32.79
CA SER A 71 -20.39 32.56 -32.26
C SER A 71 -19.53 33.16 -33.37
N ALA A 72 -18.67 34.14 -33.05
CA ALA A 72 -17.75 34.75 -34.01
C ALA A 72 -16.80 33.74 -34.71
N ALA A 73 -16.54 32.59 -34.07
CA ALA A 73 -15.75 31.48 -34.63
C ALA A 73 -16.59 30.47 -35.45
N GLY A 74 -17.87 30.76 -35.70
CA GLY A 74 -18.79 29.87 -36.42
C GLY A 74 -19.21 28.63 -35.63
N LYS A 75 -19.07 28.61 -34.30
CA LYS A 75 -19.46 27.47 -33.45
C LYS A 75 -20.81 27.72 -32.79
N VAL A 76 -21.64 26.67 -32.68
CA VAL A 76 -22.92 26.67 -31.93
C VAL A 76 -23.13 25.33 -31.21
N LYS A 77 -23.86 25.35 -30.09
CA LYS A 77 -24.27 24.18 -29.30
C LYS A 77 -25.79 24.07 -29.37
N ILE A 78 -26.31 23.05 -30.07
CA ILE A 78 -27.76 22.84 -30.28
C ILE A 78 -28.22 21.67 -29.42
N ALA A 79 -29.25 21.86 -28.59
CA ALA A 79 -29.79 20.79 -27.76
C ALA A 79 -30.81 19.92 -28.52
N LEU A 80 -30.66 18.60 -28.45
CA LEU A 80 -31.66 17.61 -28.82
C LEU A 80 -32.20 16.95 -27.55
N SER A 81 -33.53 16.90 -27.45
CA SER A 81 -34.29 16.16 -26.45
C SER A 81 -35.57 15.65 -27.13
N LEU A 82 -36.08 14.49 -26.71
CA LEU A 82 -37.25 13.84 -27.32
C LEU A 82 -38.44 13.90 -26.36
N SER A 83 -39.61 14.28 -26.88
CA SER A 83 -40.86 14.26 -26.11
C SER A 83 -41.41 12.84 -25.94
N GLY A 84 -42.32 12.64 -24.98
CA GLY A 84 -42.92 11.33 -24.71
C GLY A 84 -43.57 10.68 -25.92
N ASP A 85 -44.24 11.46 -26.77
CA ASP A 85 -44.94 10.94 -27.94
C ASP A 85 -44.01 10.72 -29.13
N GLN A 86 -42.97 11.53 -29.28
CA GLN A 86 -41.89 11.26 -30.25
C GLN A 86 -41.20 9.93 -29.95
N LEU A 87 -40.94 9.63 -28.67
CA LEU A 87 -40.35 8.36 -28.25
C LEU A 87 -41.26 7.17 -28.57
N LYS A 88 -42.56 7.27 -28.27
CA LYS A 88 -43.55 6.23 -28.64
C LYS A 88 -43.51 5.96 -30.15
N LYS A 89 -43.56 7.01 -30.99
CA LYS A 89 -43.54 6.86 -32.46
C LYS A 89 -42.24 6.22 -32.94
N ILE A 90 -41.08 6.65 -32.45
CA ILE A 90 -39.77 6.06 -32.80
C ILE A 90 -39.71 4.57 -32.44
N ILE A 91 -40.21 4.18 -31.26
CA ILE A 91 -40.25 2.77 -30.81
C ILE A 91 -41.21 1.95 -31.68
N GLU A 92 -42.37 2.50 -32.05
CA GLU A 92 -43.32 1.82 -32.92
C GLU A 92 -42.78 1.63 -34.35
N ASP A 93 -42.22 2.69 -34.94
CA ASP A 93 -41.51 2.63 -36.22
C ASP A 93 -40.43 1.55 -36.19
N ARG A 94 -39.70 1.43 -35.07
CA ARG A 94 -38.63 0.43 -34.94
C ARG A 94 -39.13 -1.01 -35.04
N LYS A 95 -40.31 -1.32 -34.52
CA LYS A 95 -40.89 -2.68 -34.61
C LYS A 95 -41.15 -3.11 -36.06
N ARG A 96 -41.22 -2.15 -37.00
CA ARG A 96 -41.43 -2.38 -38.43
C ARG A 96 -40.12 -2.46 -39.23
N PHE A 97 -38.96 -2.25 -38.60
CA PHE A 97 -37.65 -2.44 -39.22
C PHE A 97 -37.09 -3.86 -38.99
N SER A 98 -36.23 -4.30 -39.91
CA SER A 98 -35.58 -5.61 -39.84
C SER A 98 -34.73 -5.77 -38.56
N ASN A 99 -34.73 -6.99 -38.02
CA ASN A 99 -34.13 -7.27 -36.72
C ASN A 99 -32.64 -6.89 -36.68
N GLY A 100 -32.28 -5.92 -35.82
CA GLY A 100 -30.92 -5.37 -35.71
C GLY A 100 -30.68 -4.00 -36.37
N GLN A 101 -31.61 -3.47 -37.16
CA GLN A 101 -31.46 -2.15 -37.79
C GLN A 101 -31.54 -1.02 -36.73
N LYS A 102 -30.53 -0.14 -36.71
CA LYS A 102 -30.43 0.99 -35.76
C LYS A 102 -31.03 2.25 -36.35
N ILE A 103 -31.97 2.87 -35.64
CA ILE A 103 -32.53 4.19 -35.98
C ILE A 103 -31.44 5.26 -35.84
N ARG A 104 -31.48 6.26 -36.72
CA ARG A 104 -30.52 7.36 -36.80
C ARG A 104 -31.29 8.68 -36.73
N ILE A 105 -30.88 9.55 -35.82
CA ILE A 105 -31.38 10.92 -35.72
C ILE A 105 -30.35 11.86 -36.34
N TYR A 106 -30.84 12.72 -37.23
CA TYR A 106 -30.06 13.61 -38.07
C TYR A 106 -30.33 15.06 -37.67
N LEU A 107 -29.29 15.89 -37.82
CA LEU A 107 -29.42 17.35 -37.76
C LEU A 107 -29.54 17.87 -39.19
N GLU A 108 -30.71 18.41 -39.54
CA GLU A 108 -30.89 19.14 -40.79
C GLU A 108 -30.52 20.61 -40.56
N LEU A 109 -29.59 21.12 -41.38
CA LEU A 109 -29.20 22.53 -41.40
C LEU A 109 -29.68 23.15 -42.71
N SER A 110 -30.29 24.34 -42.64
CA SER A 110 -30.71 25.09 -43.81
C SER A 110 -30.36 26.57 -43.68
N SER A 111 -30.11 27.22 -44.81
CA SER A 111 -29.71 28.62 -44.90
C SER A 111 -30.22 29.17 -46.24
N ARG A 112 -30.58 30.46 -46.28
CA ARG A 112 -30.85 31.17 -47.54
C ARG A 112 -29.56 31.53 -48.29
N HIS A 113 -28.43 31.56 -47.58
CA HIS A 113 -27.10 31.79 -48.13
C HIS A 113 -26.37 30.45 -48.35
N TRP A 114 -25.55 30.37 -49.40
CA TRP A 114 -24.73 29.19 -49.67
C TRP A 114 -23.73 28.93 -48.54
N ILE A 115 -23.64 27.66 -48.11
CA ILE A 115 -22.65 27.19 -47.15
C ILE A 115 -22.09 25.88 -47.69
N GLU A 116 -20.77 25.82 -47.86
CA GLU A 116 -20.10 24.64 -48.43
C GLU A 116 -20.42 23.41 -47.58
N ASN A 117 -20.71 22.27 -48.22
CA ASN A 117 -20.91 20.99 -47.55
C ASN A 117 -22.04 20.95 -46.49
N LEU A 118 -22.98 21.90 -46.45
CA LEU A 118 -24.01 21.98 -45.40
C LEU A 118 -24.83 20.68 -45.25
N THR A 119 -25.10 19.99 -46.37
CA THR A 119 -25.79 18.70 -46.40
C THR A 119 -25.00 17.55 -45.76
N LYS A 120 -23.67 17.65 -45.65
CA LYS A 120 -22.83 16.64 -44.97
C LYS A 120 -23.08 16.57 -43.46
N ALA A 121 -23.82 17.52 -42.88
CA ALA A 121 -24.39 17.37 -41.53
C ALA A 121 -25.14 16.03 -41.35
N SER A 122 -25.82 15.55 -42.40
CA SER A 122 -26.52 14.25 -42.41
C SER A 122 -25.59 13.03 -42.35
N GLN A 123 -24.29 13.18 -42.62
CA GLN A 123 -23.29 12.10 -42.50
C GLN A 123 -22.83 11.88 -41.06
N HIS A 124 -23.22 12.75 -40.13
CA HIS A 124 -22.91 12.66 -38.70
C HIS A 124 -24.17 12.46 -37.83
N PRO A 125 -25.00 11.43 -38.08
CA PRO A 125 -26.16 11.16 -37.24
C PRO A 125 -25.74 10.67 -35.85
N ILE A 126 -26.63 10.86 -34.88
CA ILE A 126 -26.56 10.17 -33.60
C ILE A 126 -27.49 8.95 -33.64
N LEU A 127 -27.03 7.81 -33.11
CA LEU A 127 -27.84 6.58 -33.11
C LEU A 127 -28.94 6.68 -32.05
N PHE A 128 -30.18 6.32 -32.38
CA PHE A 128 -31.20 6.14 -31.36
C PHE A 128 -31.12 4.73 -30.78
N ASN A 129 -31.23 4.63 -29.46
CA ASN A 129 -31.28 3.37 -28.73
C ASN A 129 -32.43 3.40 -27.72
N ASP A 130 -33.38 2.47 -27.84
CA ASP A 130 -34.47 2.24 -26.87
C ASP A 130 -34.17 1.10 -25.90
N LYS A 131 -33.09 0.35 -26.09
CA LYS A 131 -32.71 -0.67 -25.12
C LYS A 131 -32.22 0.03 -23.86
N ILE A 132 -32.99 -0.13 -22.78
CA ILE A 132 -32.59 0.28 -21.43
C ILE A 132 -31.20 -0.30 -21.16
N GLU A 133 -30.21 0.57 -21.14
CA GLU A 133 -28.81 0.21 -20.94
C GLU A 133 -28.42 0.61 -19.53
N PHE A 134 -28.45 -0.37 -18.66
CA PHE A 134 -27.74 -0.27 -17.40
C PHE A 134 -26.24 -0.21 -17.68
N ARG A 135 -25.60 0.93 -17.40
CA ARG A 135 -24.16 1.11 -17.63
C ARG A 135 -23.35 0.76 -16.39
N SER A 136 -23.81 1.28 -15.25
CA SER A 136 -23.27 0.96 -13.94
C SER A 136 -24.24 1.38 -12.85
N ILE A 137 -24.24 0.64 -11.76
CA ILE A 137 -24.52 1.17 -10.43
C ILE A 137 -23.14 1.26 -9.78
N VAL A 138 -22.89 2.35 -9.06
CA VAL A 138 -21.68 2.49 -8.26
C VAL A 138 -22.08 3.25 -7.01
N ILE A 139 -21.71 2.73 -5.85
CA ILE A 139 -21.97 3.39 -4.57
C ILE A 139 -20.79 4.29 -4.22
N TYR A 140 -21.07 5.46 -3.64
CA TYR A 140 -20.09 6.47 -3.27
C TYR A 140 -20.21 6.85 -1.80
N LYS A 141 -19.08 7.20 -1.19
CA LYS A 141 -19.03 7.71 0.20
C LYS A 141 -19.47 9.16 0.31
N ASP A 142 -19.35 9.92 -0.78
CA ASP A 142 -19.60 11.35 -0.84
C ASP A 142 -20.74 11.71 -1.81
N SER A 143 -21.43 12.82 -1.53
CA SER A 143 -22.51 13.35 -2.36
C SER A 143 -22.06 13.77 -3.75
N ASP A 144 -20.80 14.16 -3.91
CA ASP A 144 -20.24 14.65 -5.17
C ASP A 144 -19.92 13.49 -6.14
N CYS A 145 -19.80 12.27 -5.61
CA CYS A 145 -19.38 11.04 -6.29
C CYS A 145 -17.92 11.10 -6.79
N LYS A 146 -17.01 11.51 -5.90
CA LYS A 146 -15.56 11.57 -6.13
C LYS A 146 -14.83 10.35 -5.55
N GLU A 147 -15.31 9.78 -4.45
CA GLU A 147 -14.73 8.61 -3.78
C GLU A 147 -15.71 7.42 -3.82
N THR A 148 -15.43 6.48 -4.72
CA THR A 148 -16.21 5.23 -4.85
C THR A 148 -16.11 4.38 -3.57
N LEU A 149 -17.25 3.89 -3.10
CA LEU A 149 -17.33 2.98 -1.96
C LEU A 149 -16.89 1.57 -2.40
N GLN A 150 -15.64 1.23 -2.13
CA GLN A 150 -15.20 -0.17 -2.17
C GLN A 150 -15.41 -0.81 -0.79
N GLY A 151 -16.42 -1.68 -0.66
CA GLY A 151 -16.70 -2.43 0.57
C GLY A 151 -18.13 -2.25 1.09
N GLY A 152 -18.31 -2.56 2.38
CA GLY A 152 -19.60 -2.53 3.07
C GLY A 152 -20.03 -1.15 3.59
N ILE A 153 -21.29 -1.05 4.02
CA ILE A 153 -21.82 0.16 4.69
C ILE A 153 -21.60 0.02 6.20
N ALA A 154 -20.90 0.98 6.79
CA ALA A 154 -20.52 0.96 8.19
C ALA A 154 -21.59 1.56 9.11
N ASP A 155 -22.05 0.77 10.08
CA ASP A 155 -23.16 1.11 10.99
C ASP A 155 -22.88 2.35 11.86
N SER A 156 -23.66 3.42 11.62
CA SER A 156 -23.91 4.60 12.47
C SER A 156 -24.57 5.73 11.64
N GLY A 157 -25.74 5.47 11.02
CA GLY A 157 -26.45 6.48 10.22
C GLY A 157 -25.75 6.98 8.95
N SER A 158 -24.71 6.26 8.49
CA SER A 158 -23.93 6.58 7.30
C SER A 158 -24.82 6.63 6.05
N THR A 159 -25.11 7.83 5.54
CA THR A 159 -25.81 8.00 4.27
C THR A 159 -24.82 7.77 3.13
N VAL A 160 -25.03 6.72 2.34
CA VAL A 160 -24.22 6.47 1.14
C VAL A 160 -24.99 6.92 -0.11
N TYR A 161 -24.25 7.27 -1.16
CA TYR A 161 -24.82 7.81 -2.39
C TYR A 161 -24.72 6.76 -3.50
N VAL A 162 -25.85 6.14 -3.82
CA VAL A 162 -25.93 5.21 -4.95
C VAL A 162 -26.06 6.02 -6.23
N HIS A 163 -25.03 5.98 -7.05
CA HIS A 163 -24.97 6.63 -8.36
C HIS A 163 -25.29 5.60 -9.45
N VAL A 164 -26.56 5.57 -9.85
CA VAL A 164 -27.04 4.71 -10.94
C VAL A 164 -26.82 5.45 -12.26
N SER A 165 -25.96 4.91 -13.12
CA SER A 165 -25.81 5.32 -14.51
C SER A 165 -26.57 4.35 -15.42
N THR A 166 -27.67 4.86 -15.98
CA THR A 166 -28.50 4.17 -16.95
C THR A 166 -28.71 5.07 -18.15
N SER A 167 -28.55 4.54 -19.35
CA SER A 167 -29.00 5.24 -20.56
C SER A 167 -30.28 4.63 -21.09
N ASN A 168 -31.02 5.43 -21.85
CA ASN A 168 -32.13 4.96 -22.65
C ASN A 168 -33.35 4.46 -21.84
N ILE A 169 -33.74 5.15 -20.77
CA ILE A 169 -34.89 4.75 -19.94
C ILE A 169 -36.18 5.52 -20.27
N GLU A 170 -37.29 4.77 -20.36
CA GLU A 170 -38.63 5.27 -20.63
C GLU A 170 -39.17 6.19 -19.51
N ILE A 171 -40.31 6.85 -19.79
CA ILE A 171 -41.07 7.59 -18.78
C ILE A 171 -41.49 6.63 -17.64
N GLY A 172 -41.12 6.98 -16.42
CA GLY A 172 -41.39 6.24 -15.20
C GLY A 172 -40.48 6.71 -14.07
N LYS A 173 -40.22 5.81 -13.11
CA LYS A 173 -39.32 6.07 -11.98
C LYS A 173 -38.17 5.07 -11.98
N ILE A 174 -36.96 5.53 -11.66
CA ILE A 174 -35.91 4.63 -11.20
C ILE A 174 -36.22 4.31 -9.75
N ARG A 175 -36.33 3.02 -9.44
CA ARG A 175 -36.53 2.50 -8.10
C ARG A 175 -35.21 1.87 -7.64
N LEU A 176 -34.84 2.19 -6.41
CA LEU A 176 -33.72 1.58 -5.70
C LEU A 176 -34.32 0.70 -4.60
N ASP A 177 -34.24 -0.60 -4.79
CA ASP A 177 -34.72 -1.61 -3.85
C ASP A 177 -33.53 -2.29 -3.16
N VAL A 178 -33.72 -2.67 -1.90
CA VAL A 178 -32.71 -3.38 -1.10
C VAL A 178 -33.34 -4.62 -0.49
N TYR A 179 -32.72 -5.77 -0.70
CA TYR A 179 -33.20 -7.07 -0.23
C TYR A 179 -32.20 -7.72 0.74
N LYS A 180 -32.68 -8.49 1.72
CA LYS A 180 -31.83 -9.35 2.57
C LYS A 180 -31.34 -10.56 1.75
N HIS A 181 -30.07 -10.94 1.86
CA HIS A 181 -29.48 -12.05 1.11
C HIS A 181 -29.27 -13.29 2.01
N GLU A 182 -29.93 -14.42 1.70
CA GLU A 182 -29.74 -15.71 2.39
C GLU A 182 -28.83 -16.63 1.57
N THR A 183 -27.94 -17.38 2.23
CA THR A 183 -26.81 -18.12 1.61
C THR A 183 -26.90 -19.65 1.71
N SER A 184 -28.02 -20.21 2.18
CA SER A 184 -28.19 -21.67 2.31
C SER A 184 -28.74 -22.31 1.02
N ALA A 185 -28.05 -23.35 0.55
CA ALA A 185 -28.41 -24.12 -0.66
C ALA A 185 -29.70 -24.96 -0.58
N SER A 186 -30.58 -24.68 0.40
CA SER A 186 -31.85 -25.36 0.64
C SER A 186 -33.07 -24.42 0.63
N LYS A 187 -32.90 -23.15 0.26
CA LYS A 187 -33.99 -22.14 0.25
C LYS A 187 -34.23 -21.39 -1.07
N GLU A 188 -33.70 -21.85 -2.21
CA GLU A 188 -34.12 -21.35 -3.54
C GLU A 188 -35.56 -21.81 -3.95
N LYS A 189 -36.40 -22.18 -2.98
CA LYS A 189 -37.81 -22.58 -3.19
C LYS A 189 -38.74 -22.05 -2.08
N SER A 190 -38.85 -20.74 -1.96
CA SER A 190 -40.10 -20.11 -1.49
C SER A 190 -40.30 -18.73 -2.12
N SER A 191 -41.57 -18.37 -2.34
CA SER A 191 -42.00 -17.15 -3.01
C SER A 191 -41.54 -15.86 -2.34
N GLU A 192 -40.99 -14.95 -3.16
CA GLU A 192 -40.94 -13.48 -3.00
C GLU A 192 -40.50 -12.92 -1.62
N PRO A 193 -39.19 -12.71 -1.40
CA PRO A 193 -38.73 -11.82 -0.33
C PRO A 193 -39.05 -10.36 -0.70
N SER A 194 -39.90 -9.69 0.09
CA SER A 194 -40.13 -8.24 -0.02
C SER A 194 -38.86 -7.42 0.25
N PRO A 195 -38.66 -6.27 -0.42
CA PRO A 195 -37.50 -5.41 -0.15
C PRO A 195 -37.57 -4.81 1.27
N VAL A 196 -36.44 -4.81 1.98
CA VAL A 196 -36.29 -4.20 3.31
C VAL A 196 -36.20 -2.67 3.26
N TYR A 197 -35.88 -2.11 2.09
CA TYR A 197 -35.93 -0.69 1.81
C TYR A 197 -36.23 -0.48 0.32
N SER A 198 -37.08 0.50 0.00
CA SER A 198 -37.39 0.89 -1.37
C SER A 198 -37.54 2.41 -1.43
N THR A 199 -36.90 3.03 -2.42
CA THR A 199 -37.10 4.45 -2.75
C THR A 199 -37.15 4.63 -4.26
N SER A 200 -37.72 5.72 -4.75
CA SER A 200 -37.76 5.97 -6.20
C SER A 200 -37.73 7.45 -6.53
N CYS A 201 -37.16 7.79 -7.69
CA CYS A 201 -37.16 9.15 -8.22
C CYS A 201 -37.54 9.17 -9.71
N PRO A 202 -38.10 10.29 -10.21
CA PRO A 202 -38.39 10.44 -11.63
C PRO A 202 -37.13 10.33 -12.51
N VAL A 203 -37.24 9.62 -13.64
CA VAL A 203 -36.17 9.49 -14.65
C VAL A 203 -35.80 10.88 -15.21
N ASN A 204 -34.51 11.26 -15.21
CA ASN A 204 -33.99 12.60 -15.56
C ASN A 204 -33.17 12.58 -16.87
N SER A 205 -32.73 13.75 -17.34
CA SER A 205 -32.09 13.92 -18.66
C SER A 205 -30.62 13.53 -18.77
N THR A 206 -29.95 13.21 -17.64
CA THR A 206 -28.53 12.84 -17.62
C THR A 206 -28.32 11.32 -17.70
N GLY A 207 -29.35 10.53 -17.38
CA GLY A 207 -29.19 9.10 -17.12
C GLY A 207 -28.41 8.79 -15.83
N ILE A 208 -28.13 9.79 -15.02
CA ILE A 208 -27.38 9.71 -13.76
C ILE A 208 -28.33 10.01 -12.61
N TYR A 209 -28.45 9.07 -11.67
CA TYR A 209 -29.32 9.18 -10.50
C TYR A 209 -28.48 9.02 -9.25
N LYS A 210 -28.55 10.00 -8.36
CA LYS A 210 -27.94 9.92 -7.03
C LYS A 210 -29.06 9.67 -6.01
N PHE A 211 -29.06 8.49 -5.41
CA PHE A 211 -29.95 8.15 -4.31
C PHE A 211 -29.18 8.18 -2.99
N SER A 212 -29.68 8.92 -2.01
CA SER A 212 -29.24 8.79 -0.62
C SER A 212 -29.85 7.53 -0.02
N LEU A 213 -29.02 6.55 0.35
CA LEU A 213 -29.43 5.34 1.06
C LEU A 213 -29.03 5.47 2.54
N SER A 214 -30.03 5.51 3.43
CA SER A 214 -29.85 5.65 4.88
C SER A 214 -30.63 4.55 5.61
N LEU A 215 -29.90 3.54 6.10
CA LEU A 215 -30.47 2.32 6.71
C LEU A 215 -30.65 2.52 8.22
N ALA A 216 -31.73 3.22 8.61
CA ALA A 216 -31.81 3.91 9.90
C ALA A 216 -32.52 3.17 11.07
N LYS A 217 -33.08 1.97 10.86
CA LYS A 217 -33.64 1.09 11.93
C LYS A 217 -33.87 -0.35 11.42
N PRO A 218 -33.94 -1.37 12.31
CA PRO A 218 -33.69 -2.77 11.96
C PRO A 218 -34.87 -3.39 11.18
N PRO A 219 -34.58 -4.25 10.18
CA PRO A 219 -34.14 -5.62 10.48
C PRO A 219 -32.84 -6.00 9.76
N TYR A 220 -31.71 -5.56 10.32
CA TYR A 220 -30.41 -6.10 9.97
C TYR A 220 -29.70 -6.65 11.19
N GLU A 221 -29.20 -7.87 11.03
CA GLU A 221 -28.24 -8.47 11.95
C GLU A 221 -26.85 -8.18 11.36
N GLU A 222 -25.88 -7.93 12.24
CA GLU A 222 -24.51 -7.64 11.89
C GLU A 222 -23.89 -8.78 11.08
N GLY A 223 -23.27 -8.47 9.93
CA GLY A 223 -22.68 -9.47 9.04
C GLY A 223 -23.62 -10.00 7.95
N ILE A 224 -24.86 -9.52 7.87
CA ILE A 224 -25.78 -9.89 6.80
C ILE A 224 -25.52 -9.06 5.53
N ALA A 225 -25.47 -9.77 4.40
CA ALA A 225 -25.39 -9.17 3.08
C ALA A 225 -26.77 -8.69 2.61
N TYR A 226 -26.79 -7.54 1.94
CA TYR A 226 -27.96 -6.97 1.30
C TYR A 226 -27.68 -6.78 -0.18
N LYS A 227 -28.70 -7.02 -1.00
CA LYS A 227 -28.64 -6.86 -2.45
C LYS A 227 -29.33 -5.56 -2.82
N VAL A 228 -28.56 -4.56 -3.26
CA VAL A 228 -29.10 -3.34 -3.85
C VAL A 228 -29.41 -3.62 -5.31
N ILE A 229 -30.65 -3.37 -5.71
CA ILE A 229 -31.11 -3.49 -7.09
C ILE A 229 -31.64 -2.14 -7.52
N ALA A 230 -31.01 -1.54 -8.53
CA ALA A 230 -31.62 -0.45 -9.25
C ALA A 230 -32.47 -1.05 -10.39
N SER A 231 -33.77 -0.81 -10.34
CA SER A 231 -34.76 -1.21 -11.33
C SER A 231 -35.43 0.03 -11.92
N TRP A 232 -35.96 -0.08 -13.13
CA TRP A 232 -36.87 0.94 -13.68
C TRP A 232 -38.28 0.40 -13.58
N SER A 233 -39.20 1.18 -13.02
CA SER A 233 -40.61 0.84 -12.92
C SER A 233 -41.41 1.84 -13.74
N LYS A 234 -42.17 1.32 -14.72
CA LYS A 234 -43.29 2.03 -15.35
C LYS A 234 -44.42 2.06 -14.31
N ASP A 235 -44.97 3.24 -14.04
CA ASP A 235 -45.87 3.42 -12.89
C ASP A 235 -47.01 2.38 -12.85
N ASN A 236 -47.28 1.86 -11.64
CA ASN A 236 -48.35 0.89 -11.31
C ASN A 236 -48.15 -0.60 -11.67
N ARG A 237 -46.94 -1.15 -11.59
CA ARG A 237 -46.74 -2.61 -11.36
C ARG A 237 -45.86 -2.89 -10.14
N SER A 238 -46.22 -3.93 -9.39
CA SER A 238 -45.47 -4.44 -8.22
C SER A 238 -44.14 -5.05 -8.62
N ILE A 239 -43.20 -5.13 -7.67
CA ILE A 239 -41.87 -5.69 -7.89
C ILE A 239 -41.94 -7.22 -7.80
N GLY A 240 -42.49 -7.86 -8.84
CA GLY A 240 -42.59 -9.32 -8.97
C GLY A 240 -42.57 -9.77 -10.42
N ASP A 241 -43.44 -9.17 -11.26
CA ASP A 241 -43.66 -9.68 -12.62
C ASP A 241 -42.82 -9.02 -13.72
N SER A 242 -41.91 -9.84 -14.27
CA SER A 242 -41.42 -9.83 -15.66
C SER A 242 -40.65 -8.59 -16.19
N GLY A 243 -39.40 -8.81 -16.61
CA GLY A 243 -38.78 -8.01 -17.68
C GLY A 243 -37.79 -6.89 -17.29
N TYR A 244 -37.15 -6.94 -16.13
CA TYR A 244 -36.19 -5.90 -15.72
C TYR A 244 -34.75 -6.18 -16.17
N HIS A 245 -34.13 -5.20 -16.83
CA HIS A 245 -32.67 -5.04 -16.86
C HIS A 245 -32.18 -4.60 -15.47
N SER A 246 -32.21 -5.54 -14.52
CA SER A 246 -31.65 -5.36 -13.19
C SER A 246 -30.17 -5.72 -13.20
N SER A 247 -29.35 -4.79 -12.75
CA SER A 247 -28.01 -5.09 -12.29
C SER A 247 -27.92 -4.64 -10.83
N TRP A 248 -27.19 -5.44 -10.08
CA TRP A 248 -27.25 -5.47 -8.63
C TRP A 248 -25.84 -5.37 -8.08
N GLU A 249 -25.70 -4.57 -7.03
CA GLU A 249 -24.48 -4.55 -6.22
C GLU A 249 -24.81 -5.18 -4.88
N LEU A 250 -23.96 -6.13 -4.46
CA LEU A 250 -24.03 -6.70 -3.13
C LEU A 250 -23.35 -5.73 -2.17
N ILE A 251 -24.09 -5.23 -1.19
CA ILE A 251 -23.57 -4.46 -0.08
C ILE A 251 -23.65 -5.28 1.20
N THR A 252 -22.52 -5.52 1.84
CA THR A 252 -22.51 -6.10 3.19
C THR A 252 -22.67 -4.98 4.19
N ILE A 253 -23.61 -5.10 5.14
CA ILE A 253 -23.67 -4.18 6.28
C ILE A 253 -22.73 -4.75 7.36
N SER A 254 -21.57 -4.12 7.48
CA SER A 254 -20.58 -4.45 8.50
C SER A 254 -20.62 -3.39 9.59
N ARG A 255 -20.69 -3.80 10.86
CA ARG A 255 -20.68 -2.84 11.96
C ARG A 255 -19.33 -2.14 12.03
N LYS A 256 -19.33 -0.86 12.40
CA LYS A 256 -18.11 -0.05 12.46
C LYS A 256 -17.27 -0.34 13.69
N GLN A 257 -16.71 -1.55 13.78
CA GLN A 257 -15.62 -1.83 14.73
C GLN A 257 -14.28 -1.49 14.06
N SER A 258 -13.95 -0.20 14.03
CA SER A 258 -12.72 0.35 13.43
C SER A 258 -12.44 -0.32 12.06
N GLU A 259 -11.20 -0.63 11.66
CA GLU A 259 -10.99 -1.43 10.43
C GLU A 259 -9.66 -2.20 10.43
N THR A 260 -9.67 -3.48 10.00
CA THR A 260 -8.92 -3.94 8.80
C THR A 260 -9.19 -5.40 8.34
N PRO A 261 -9.12 -5.73 7.02
CA PRO A 261 -9.08 -7.12 6.53
C PRO A 261 -8.18 -7.39 5.29
N ASN A 262 -8.30 -8.60 4.69
CA ASN A 262 -7.57 -9.20 3.56
C ASN A 262 -8.49 -10.23 2.85
N ASN A 263 -8.35 -10.76 1.62
CA ASN A 263 -7.43 -10.61 0.46
C ASN A 263 -8.04 -11.38 -0.75
N VAL A 264 -7.98 -10.88 -2.00
CA VAL A 264 -8.27 -11.67 -3.24
C VAL A 264 -7.13 -11.51 -4.28
N SER A 265 -6.98 -12.47 -5.21
CA SER A 265 -5.86 -12.57 -6.17
C SER A 265 -6.26 -12.22 -7.62
N LEU A 266 -5.33 -11.66 -8.40
CA LEU A 266 -5.50 -11.25 -9.81
C LEU A 266 -4.41 -11.86 -10.74
N THR A 267 -4.70 -11.94 -12.04
CA THR A 267 -3.96 -12.76 -13.02
C THR A 267 -2.82 -12.02 -13.75
N ASN A 268 -1.94 -12.78 -14.41
CA ASN A 268 -0.63 -12.30 -14.90
C ASN A 268 -0.67 -11.22 -16.01
N ILE A 269 -1.79 -11.03 -16.71
CA ILE A 269 -1.89 -10.05 -17.82
C ILE A 269 -1.94 -8.60 -17.29
N GLU A 270 -2.52 -8.39 -16.11
CA GLU A 270 -2.63 -7.05 -15.49
C GLU A 270 -1.29 -6.51 -14.96
N ARG A 271 -0.29 -7.37 -14.73
CA ARG A 271 1.02 -6.95 -14.20
C ARG A 271 1.90 -6.24 -15.23
N ASN A 272 1.87 -6.64 -16.50
CA ASN A 272 2.87 -6.17 -17.48
C ASN A 272 2.60 -4.75 -18.02
N ASN A 273 1.36 -4.28 -18.00
CA ASN A 273 1.00 -2.96 -18.55
C ASN A 273 1.16 -1.79 -17.55
N ALA A 274 1.54 -2.06 -16.29
CA ALA A 274 1.58 -1.06 -15.22
C ALA A 274 2.90 -0.25 -15.11
N TYR A 275 3.97 -0.62 -15.83
CA TYR A 275 5.35 -0.20 -15.49
C TYR A 275 6.11 0.65 -16.52
N ASN A 276 5.52 0.99 -17.67
CA ASN A 276 6.33 1.44 -18.82
C ASN A 276 6.33 2.97 -19.05
N CYS A 277 7.25 3.70 -18.41
CA CYS A 277 7.59 5.09 -18.74
C CYS A 277 8.52 5.24 -19.97
N LYS A 278 8.55 4.24 -20.87
CA LYS A 278 9.39 4.15 -22.08
C LYS A 278 10.88 4.40 -21.85
N GLY A 279 11.38 4.04 -20.66
CA GLY A 279 12.81 4.15 -20.28
C GLY A 279 13.34 5.58 -20.10
N LYS A 280 12.52 6.63 -20.21
CA LYS A 280 12.96 8.04 -20.20
C LYS A 280 13.66 8.47 -18.90
N TYR A 281 13.32 7.84 -17.77
CA TYR A 281 13.83 8.16 -16.44
C TYR A 281 14.36 6.94 -15.69
N CYS A 282 14.91 5.94 -16.38
CA CYS A 282 15.46 4.74 -15.75
C CYS A 282 16.99 4.67 -15.89
N LEU A 283 17.67 4.14 -14.88
CA LEU A 283 19.11 3.91 -14.90
C LEU A 283 19.44 2.59 -15.60
N LYS A 284 20.56 2.55 -16.34
CA LYS A 284 21.01 1.43 -17.18
C LYS A 284 22.54 1.35 -17.25
N LYS A 285 23.06 0.28 -17.86
CA LYS A 285 24.50 0.04 -18.08
C LYS A 285 25.18 1.26 -18.70
N GLY A 286 26.27 1.72 -18.08
CA GLY A 286 27.04 2.90 -18.47
C GLY A 286 26.72 4.19 -17.70
N ASP A 287 25.58 4.28 -17.01
CA ASP A 287 25.26 5.44 -16.16
C ASP A 287 26.21 5.51 -14.95
N LYS A 288 26.46 6.72 -14.43
CA LYS A 288 27.32 6.97 -13.25
C LYS A 288 26.69 7.94 -12.24
N GLY A 289 27.03 7.79 -10.96
CA GLY A 289 26.72 8.73 -9.89
C GLY A 289 26.39 8.09 -8.53
N LYS A 290 26.27 8.93 -7.49
CA LYS A 290 26.07 8.50 -6.09
C LYS A 290 24.80 7.68 -5.83
N LEU A 291 23.75 7.87 -6.63
CA LEU A 291 22.54 7.02 -6.55
C LEU A 291 22.85 5.56 -6.95
N ILE A 292 23.77 5.35 -7.90
CA ILE A 292 24.16 4.02 -8.37
C ILE A 292 25.09 3.35 -7.35
N GLU A 293 25.99 4.11 -6.71
CA GLU A 293 26.79 3.63 -5.57
C GLU A 293 25.89 3.08 -4.45
N GLU A 294 24.86 3.85 -4.07
CA GLU A 294 23.90 3.43 -3.05
C GLU A 294 23.05 2.23 -3.49
N ILE A 295 22.54 2.20 -4.74
CA ILE A 295 21.83 1.03 -5.29
C ILE A 295 22.72 -0.22 -5.24
N ASN A 296 23.97 -0.10 -5.68
CA ASN A 296 24.93 -1.20 -5.69
C ASN A 296 25.26 -1.70 -4.27
N ILE A 297 25.40 -0.81 -3.28
CA ILE A 297 25.53 -1.19 -1.86
C ILE A 297 24.31 -2.01 -1.41
N ARG A 298 23.09 -1.57 -1.75
CA ARG A 298 21.84 -2.27 -1.36
C ARG A 298 21.65 -3.61 -2.07
N LEU A 299 22.18 -3.73 -3.29
CA LEU A 299 22.17 -4.94 -4.11
C LEU A 299 23.33 -5.90 -3.82
N ALA A 300 24.22 -5.61 -2.86
CA ALA A 300 25.38 -6.46 -2.57
C ALA A 300 25.02 -7.95 -2.36
N GLY A 301 23.87 -8.21 -1.73
CA GLY A 301 23.34 -9.55 -1.51
C GLY A 301 22.74 -10.29 -2.73
N PHE A 302 22.60 -9.61 -3.88
CA PHE A 302 21.98 -10.14 -5.10
C PHE A 302 23.04 -10.20 -6.19
N GLY A 303 23.72 -11.34 -6.33
CA GLY A 303 24.75 -11.54 -7.34
C GLY A 303 26.15 -11.02 -6.97
N GLY A 304 26.34 -10.51 -5.75
CA GLY A 304 27.64 -10.04 -5.26
C GLY A 304 27.99 -8.61 -5.70
N CYS A 305 27.00 -7.69 -5.69
CA CYS A 305 27.21 -6.34 -6.21
C CYS A 305 28.29 -5.56 -5.42
N LEU A 306 29.18 -4.90 -6.16
CA LEU A 306 30.28 -4.09 -5.62
C LEU A 306 29.85 -2.63 -5.46
N PRO A 307 30.28 -1.90 -4.42
CA PRO A 307 29.92 -0.50 -4.16
C PRO A 307 30.64 0.47 -5.12
N SER A 308 30.34 0.35 -6.42
CA SER A 308 30.79 1.23 -7.50
C SER A 308 29.74 2.29 -7.77
N ASP A 309 30.15 3.51 -8.11
CA ASP A 309 29.26 4.57 -8.60
C ASP A 309 28.91 4.43 -10.09
N GLU A 310 29.35 3.36 -10.76
CA GLU A 310 29.08 3.07 -12.17
C GLU A 310 28.14 1.85 -12.33
N PHE A 311 27.18 1.96 -13.26
CA PHE A 311 26.27 0.87 -13.62
C PHE A 311 27.01 -0.08 -14.57
N THR A 312 27.78 -0.99 -13.97
CA THR A 312 28.57 -1.98 -14.68
C THR A 312 27.73 -3.16 -15.19
N GLU A 313 28.34 -4.09 -15.92
CA GLU A 313 27.70 -5.37 -16.24
C GLU A 313 27.38 -6.21 -14.99
N LEU A 314 28.18 -6.10 -13.94
CA LEU A 314 27.88 -6.73 -12.66
C LEU A 314 26.59 -6.12 -12.07
N THR A 315 26.48 -4.79 -12.05
CA THR A 315 25.25 -4.08 -11.63
C THR A 315 24.04 -4.57 -12.40
N GLU A 316 24.12 -4.72 -13.73
CA GLU A 316 23.00 -5.23 -14.53
C GLU A 316 22.58 -6.66 -14.12
N LYS A 317 23.56 -7.56 -13.90
CA LYS A 317 23.30 -8.94 -13.42
C LYS A 317 22.63 -8.93 -12.04
N CYS A 318 23.09 -8.06 -11.13
CA CYS A 318 22.51 -7.87 -9.80
C CYS A 318 21.07 -7.31 -9.86
N VAL A 319 20.82 -6.31 -10.71
CA VAL A 319 19.48 -5.73 -10.95
C VAL A 319 18.52 -6.78 -11.52
N ARG A 320 18.94 -7.56 -12.52
CA ARG A 320 18.14 -8.67 -13.09
C ARG A 320 17.83 -9.74 -12.04
N GLN A 321 18.79 -10.07 -11.18
CA GLN A 321 18.58 -11.01 -10.08
C GLN A 321 17.57 -10.48 -9.06
N PHE A 322 17.67 -9.22 -8.65
CA PHE A 322 16.69 -8.60 -7.73
C PHE A 322 15.28 -8.52 -8.33
N GLN A 323 15.15 -8.18 -9.61
CA GLN A 323 13.85 -8.14 -10.31
C GLN A 323 13.17 -9.52 -10.34
N ARG A 324 13.92 -10.57 -10.69
CA ARG A 324 13.43 -11.94 -10.71
C ARG A 324 13.10 -12.46 -9.31
N ASP A 325 14.03 -12.28 -8.36
CA ASP A 325 13.99 -12.98 -7.09
C ASP A 325 13.15 -12.22 -6.06
N TYR A 326 13.27 -10.89 -5.97
CA TYR A 326 12.56 -10.07 -5.00
C TYR A 326 11.27 -9.47 -5.57
N MET A 327 11.34 -8.82 -6.74
CA MET A 327 10.18 -8.12 -7.32
C MET A 327 9.17 -9.04 -8.01
N GLN A 328 9.54 -10.29 -8.34
CA GLN A 328 8.69 -11.27 -9.04
C GLN A 328 8.15 -10.74 -10.39
N ILE A 329 9.02 -10.09 -11.16
CA ILE A 329 8.76 -9.60 -12.53
C ILE A 329 9.79 -10.13 -13.53
N GLU A 330 9.48 -10.00 -14.82
CA GLU A 330 10.41 -10.34 -15.90
C GLU A 330 11.66 -9.43 -15.84
N PRO A 331 12.90 -9.97 -15.82
CA PRO A 331 14.10 -9.16 -15.58
C PRO A 331 14.43 -8.23 -16.75
N THR A 332 14.29 -6.93 -16.54
CA THR A 332 14.59 -5.90 -17.55
C THR A 332 16.05 -5.46 -17.54
N GLY A 333 16.73 -5.54 -16.39
CA GLY A 333 18.10 -5.04 -16.20
C GLY A 333 18.22 -3.52 -16.07
N VAL A 334 17.10 -2.78 -16.02
CA VAL A 334 17.07 -1.32 -15.81
C VAL A 334 16.38 -0.96 -14.48
N VAL A 335 16.81 0.13 -13.86
CA VAL A 335 16.27 0.61 -12.57
C VAL A 335 15.34 1.79 -12.81
N CYS A 336 14.04 1.59 -12.58
CA CYS A 336 12.98 2.61 -12.66
C CYS A 336 12.35 2.84 -11.27
N GLY A 337 11.39 3.77 -11.14
CA GLY A 337 10.76 4.12 -9.86
C GLY A 337 10.21 2.94 -9.02
N SER A 338 9.63 1.91 -9.65
CA SER A 338 9.14 0.71 -8.94
C SER A 338 10.26 -0.14 -8.33
N PHE A 339 11.47 -0.11 -8.90
CA PHE A 339 12.65 -0.79 -8.35
C PHE A 339 13.14 -0.07 -7.08
N LEU A 340 13.08 1.26 -7.06
CA LEU A 340 13.41 2.06 -5.88
C LEU A 340 12.45 1.75 -4.71
N VAL A 341 11.15 1.68 -4.98
CA VAL A 341 10.13 1.24 -4.01
C VAL A 341 10.46 -0.15 -3.45
N ALA A 342 10.84 -1.10 -4.31
CA ALA A 342 11.18 -2.46 -3.88
C ALA A 342 12.47 -2.54 -3.03
N LEU A 343 13.46 -1.68 -3.27
CA LEU A 343 14.64 -1.56 -2.40
C LEU A 343 14.28 -0.99 -1.02
N ASP A 344 13.32 -0.07 -0.93
CA ASP A 344 12.85 0.45 0.36
C ASP A 344 11.95 -0.53 1.12
N ASP A 345 11.23 -1.40 0.41
CA ASP A 345 10.56 -2.57 1.00
C ASP A 345 11.58 -3.58 1.58
N LEU A 346 12.67 -3.87 0.87
CA LEU A 346 13.78 -4.68 1.41
C LEU A 346 14.47 -3.99 2.61
N ARG A 347 14.58 -2.65 2.60
CA ARG A 347 15.14 -1.86 3.69
C ARG A 347 14.35 -2.06 4.98
N SER A 348 13.02 -1.99 4.90
CA SER A 348 12.12 -2.10 6.06
C SER A 348 12.00 -3.52 6.59
N LYS A 349 12.06 -4.53 5.71
CA LYS A 349 12.04 -5.96 6.06
C LYS A 349 13.41 -6.47 6.53
N TYR A 350 13.44 -7.66 7.14
CA TYR A 350 14.66 -8.32 7.64
C TYR A 350 15.49 -7.42 8.56
N SER A 351 14.93 -7.14 9.74
CA SER A 351 15.62 -6.43 10.83
C SER A 351 16.57 -7.37 11.59
N VAL A 352 17.72 -6.84 11.98
CA VAL A 352 18.74 -7.51 12.80
C VAL A 352 19.21 -6.54 13.87
N ASP A 353 19.48 -7.03 15.08
CA ASP A 353 20.07 -6.21 16.13
C ASP A 353 21.51 -5.79 15.75
N PHE A 354 21.63 -4.53 15.32
CA PHE A 354 22.91 -3.93 14.94
C PHE A 354 23.90 -3.88 16.12
N ASN A 355 23.45 -3.90 17.37
CA ASN A 355 24.36 -3.90 18.52
C ASN A 355 25.21 -5.16 18.61
N ARG A 356 24.74 -6.31 18.07
CA ARG A 356 25.54 -7.53 17.96
C ARG A 356 26.68 -7.44 16.94
N SER A 357 26.70 -6.39 16.13
CA SER A 357 27.85 -6.07 15.27
C SER A 357 28.94 -5.26 15.99
N LYS A 358 28.68 -4.75 17.21
CA LYS A 358 29.65 -3.96 17.99
C LYS A 358 30.69 -4.84 18.66
N CYS A 359 31.89 -4.29 18.78
CA CYS A 359 32.99 -4.82 19.57
C CYS A 359 32.70 -4.74 21.07
N ASN A 360 32.88 -5.87 21.78
CA ASN A 360 32.57 -6.03 23.20
C ASN A 360 33.80 -5.91 24.13
N CYS A 361 34.89 -5.27 23.69
CA CYS A 361 36.17 -5.23 24.43
C CYS A 361 36.22 -4.26 25.64
N GLY A 362 35.14 -3.53 25.93
CA GLY A 362 35.08 -2.47 26.95
C GLY A 362 35.86 -1.18 26.61
N GLY A 363 36.97 -1.27 25.87
CA GLY A 363 37.89 -0.16 25.58
C GLY A 363 37.63 0.63 24.29
N CYS A 364 36.47 0.49 23.65
CA CYS A 364 36.08 1.31 22.49
C CYS A 364 34.55 1.48 22.43
N LYS A 365 34.06 2.47 21.68
CA LYS A 365 32.61 2.75 21.52
C LYS A 365 31.87 1.76 20.58
N GLY A 366 32.40 0.54 20.44
CA GLY A 366 31.87 -0.54 19.60
C GLY A 366 32.53 -0.71 18.22
N PHE A 367 33.25 0.29 17.70
CA PHE A 367 33.83 0.25 16.34
C PHE A 367 35.29 0.72 16.31
N GLY A 368 36.09 0.22 17.25
CA GLY A 368 37.48 0.62 17.42
C GLY A 368 37.63 2.08 17.88
N ASN A 369 38.88 2.54 17.88
CA ASN A 369 39.26 3.93 18.16
C ASN A 369 40.06 4.52 16.97
N GLN A 370 39.87 3.97 15.76
CA GLN A 370 40.58 4.35 14.52
C GLN A 370 42.12 4.28 14.67
N LEU A 371 42.62 3.23 15.31
CA LEU A 371 44.07 3.00 15.38
C LEU A 371 44.67 2.71 14.00
N TYR A 372 45.97 2.99 13.84
CA TYR A 372 46.74 2.79 12.60
C TYR A 372 46.22 3.60 11.38
N LEU A 373 45.79 4.85 11.60
CA LEU A 373 45.36 5.78 10.54
C LEU A 373 46.37 5.96 9.39
N SER A 374 47.67 5.82 9.64
CA SER A 374 48.73 5.88 8.62
C SER A 374 48.69 4.71 7.61
N GLU A 375 47.96 3.64 7.93
CA GLU A 375 47.74 2.52 7.01
C GLU A 375 46.44 2.66 6.20
N ARG A 376 45.57 3.65 6.51
CA ARG A 376 44.28 3.86 5.84
C ARG A 376 44.47 4.10 4.35
N GLY A 377 43.82 3.27 3.52
CA GLY A 377 43.88 3.38 2.05
C GLY A 377 45.28 3.15 1.44
N ASN A 378 46.29 2.76 2.24
CA ASN A 378 47.66 2.68 1.79
C ASN A 378 47.86 1.46 0.85
N SER A 379 48.03 1.73 -0.44
CA SER A 379 48.17 0.70 -1.49
C SER A 379 49.42 -0.16 -1.38
N LYS A 380 50.43 0.26 -0.61
CA LYS A 380 51.64 -0.54 -0.33
C LYS A 380 51.39 -1.63 0.71
N ILE A 381 50.29 -1.55 1.48
CA ILE A 381 49.93 -2.51 2.53
C ILE A 381 48.75 -3.34 2.04
N LEU A 382 48.98 -4.64 1.84
CA LEU A 382 47.91 -5.60 1.53
C LEU A 382 46.84 -5.57 2.61
N GLU A 383 45.57 -5.53 2.18
CA GLU A 383 44.39 -5.51 3.08
C GLU A 383 44.39 -6.64 4.11
N MET A 384 45.04 -7.75 3.76
CA MET A 384 45.16 -8.94 4.58
C MET A 384 46.03 -8.75 5.84
N TYR A 385 46.96 -7.77 5.82
CA TYR A 385 47.89 -7.43 6.89
C TYR A 385 47.64 -6.05 7.51
N ARG A 386 46.78 -5.23 6.88
CA ARG A 386 46.44 -3.89 7.36
C ARG A 386 45.83 -3.93 8.76
N LYS A 387 46.36 -3.07 9.63
CA LYS A 387 45.97 -2.87 11.03
C LYS A 387 44.99 -1.71 11.23
N TYR A 388 44.69 -0.93 10.19
CA TYR A 388 43.72 0.16 10.29
C TYR A 388 42.36 -0.30 10.84
N GLU A 389 41.90 0.37 11.90
CA GLU A 389 40.56 0.18 12.47
C GLU A 389 39.54 1.03 11.70
N TYR A 390 38.85 0.41 10.74
CA TYR A 390 37.78 1.06 9.96
C TYR A 390 36.67 1.62 10.86
N PRO A 391 36.01 2.73 10.50
CA PRO A 391 35.14 3.50 11.40
C PRO A 391 33.75 2.88 11.66
N GLY A 392 33.54 1.61 11.32
CA GLY A 392 32.26 0.93 11.43
C GLY A 392 32.29 -0.48 10.81
N ILE A 393 31.11 -1.02 10.51
CA ILE A 393 30.91 -2.27 9.76
C ILE A 393 30.61 -1.94 8.29
N HIS A 394 31.23 -2.66 7.35
CA HIS A 394 31.06 -2.40 5.93
C HIS A 394 29.61 -2.60 5.46
N ARG A 395 29.03 -1.60 4.80
CA ARG A 395 27.60 -1.56 4.44
C ARG A 395 27.19 -2.69 3.50
N SER A 396 28.08 -3.15 2.61
CA SER A 396 27.80 -4.32 1.76
C SER A 396 27.58 -5.62 2.57
N LEU A 397 28.24 -5.80 3.72
CA LEU A 397 27.99 -6.96 4.60
C LEU A 397 26.57 -6.89 5.19
N TRP A 398 26.15 -5.70 5.61
CA TRP A 398 24.83 -5.46 6.19
C TRP A 398 23.70 -5.72 5.18
N TRP A 399 23.86 -5.27 3.94
CA TRP A 399 22.88 -5.52 2.87
C TRP A 399 22.93 -6.95 2.33
N ALA A 400 24.09 -7.59 2.31
CA ALA A 400 24.21 -9.02 2.06
C ALA A 400 23.48 -9.86 3.12
N LEU A 401 23.59 -9.49 4.41
CA LEU A 401 22.86 -10.15 5.50
C LEU A 401 21.33 -10.07 5.33
N LYS A 402 20.81 -8.91 4.90
CA LYS A 402 19.38 -8.75 4.57
C LYS A 402 18.95 -9.69 3.44
N ALA A 403 19.75 -9.82 2.38
CA ALA A 403 19.46 -10.76 1.30
C ALA A 403 19.52 -12.23 1.75
N VAL A 404 20.51 -12.62 2.57
CA VAL A 404 20.61 -13.96 3.18
C VAL A 404 19.32 -14.31 3.94
N MET A 405 18.81 -13.38 4.75
CA MET A 405 17.53 -13.57 5.46
C MET A 405 16.33 -13.66 4.50
N PHE A 406 16.30 -12.84 3.45
CA PHE A 406 15.28 -12.92 2.41
C PHE A 406 15.27 -14.29 1.69
N TYR A 407 16.42 -14.80 1.28
CA TYR A 407 16.53 -16.06 0.56
C TYR A 407 16.11 -17.25 1.44
N LEU A 408 16.58 -17.32 2.68
CA LEU A 408 16.13 -18.31 3.67
C LEU A 408 14.61 -18.24 3.93
N ALA A 409 14.05 -17.03 4.01
CA ALA A 409 12.64 -16.83 4.36
C ALA A 409 11.65 -16.99 3.19
N ASN A 410 12.08 -16.96 1.91
CA ASN A 410 11.16 -16.95 0.76
C ASN A 410 11.55 -17.84 -0.42
N LYS A 411 12.83 -18.18 -0.61
CA LYS A 411 13.29 -19.04 -1.72
C LYS A 411 13.66 -20.44 -1.24
N GLU A 412 14.38 -20.54 -0.13
CA GLU A 412 14.87 -21.79 0.45
C GLU A 412 14.09 -22.17 1.73
N GLN A 413 12.78 -21.89 1.78
CA GLN A 413 11.94 -22.18 2.96
C GLN A 413 11.97 -23.65 3.38
N ASN A 414 12.13 -24.56 2.40
CA ASN A 414 12.28 -26.00 2.59
C ASN A 414 13.52 -26.40 3.40
N MET A 415 14.56 -25.56 3.47
CA MET A 415 15.71 -25.79 4.35
C MET A 415 15.31 -25.74 5.84
N ASN A 416 14.19 -25.10 6.19
CA ASN A 416 13.73 -24.91 7.57
C ASN A 416 14.82 -24.28 8.46
N ILE A 417 15.49 -23.24 7.95
CA ILE A 417 16.61 -22.56 8.60
C ILE A 417 16.35 -21.05 8.61
N SER A 418 16.75 -20.38 9.70
CA SER A 418 16.73 -18.92 9.78
C SER A 418 17.95 -18.40 10.55
N LEU A 419 18.26 -17.11 10.37
CA LEU A 419 19.30 -16.41 11.11
C LEU A 419 18.93 -16.37 12.59
N LEU A 420 19.82 -16.88 13.45
CA LEU A 420 19.68 -16.81 14.90
C LEU A 420 20.19 -15.45 15.40
N TYR A 421 21.44 -15.11 15.07
CA TYR A 421 22.04 -13.80 15.33
C TYR A 421 23.38 -13.61 14.60
N ILE A 422 23.84 -12.36 14.54
CA ILE A 422 25.26 -12.03 14.42
C ILE A 422 25.93 -12.46 15.74
N PHE A 423 26.96 -13.30 15.65
CA PHE A 423 27.76 -13.75 16.80
C PHE A 423 28.98 -12.87 17.01
N SER A 424 29.57 -12.39 15.91
CA SER A 424 30.65 -11.42 15.96
C SER A 424 30.64 -10.55 14.71
N GLY A 425 30.40 -9.25 14.89
CA GLY A 425 30.80 -8.24 13.91
C GLY A 425 32.22 -7.76 14.20
N TYR A 426 32.32 -6.54 14.73
CA TYR A 426 33.58 -5.80 14.88
C TYR A 426 34.48 -6.36 15.99
N ARG A 427 35.78 -6.50 15.72
CA ARG A 427 36.83 -6.79 16.71
C ARG A 427 37.98 -5.79 16.51
N CYS A 428 38.13 -4.86 17.44
CA CYS A 428 39.24 -3.89 17.46
C CYS A 428 40.53 -4.52 18.00
N HIS A 429 41.67 -3.81 17.96
CA HIS A 429 42.96 -4.31 18.48
C HIS A 429 42.88 -4.70 19.95
N ASN A 430 42.13 -3.95 20.77
CA ASN A 430 41.95 -4.30 22.17
C ASN A 430 41.19 -5.65 22.34
N ASN A 431 40.16 -5.90 21.52
CA ASN A 431 39.47 -7.20 21.51
C ASN A 431 40.42 -8.33 21.11
N ASN A 432 41.19 -8.12 20.04
CA ASN A 432 42.15 -9.08 19.55
C ASN A 432 43.22 -9.40 20.60
N ARG A 433 43.74 -8.38 21.31
CA ARG A 433 44.69 -8.57 22.42
C ARG A 433 44.09 -9.39 23.56
N ILE A 434 42.88 -9.05 24.02
CA ILE A 434 42.16 -9.79 25.08
C ILE A 434 42.01 -11.27 24.72
N HIS A 435 41.65 -11.57 23.46
CA HIS A 435 41.43 -12.93 22.99
C HIS A 435 42.63 -13.57 22.27
N ARG A 436 43.84 -12.98 22.38
CA ARG A 436 45.10 -13.46 21.77
C ARG A 436 45.03 -13.71 20.24
N ARG A 437 44.17 -12.97 19.53
CA ARG A 437 43.96 -13.07 18.07
C ARG A 437 44.93 -12.17 17.30
N LYS A 438 45.38 -12.62 16.12
CA LYS A 438 46.26 -11.86 15.21
C LYS A 438 45.57 -11.33 13.95
N SER A 439 44.36 -11.81 13.61
CA SER A 439 43.64 -11.44 12.39
C SER A 439 42.92 -10.10 12.51
N THR A 440 43.07 -9.23 11.52
CA THR A 440 42.39 -7.91 11.41
C THR A 440 41.10 -7.98 10.60
N ASN A 441 40.63 -9.16 10.20
CA ASN A 441 39.47 -9.30 9.30
C ASN A 441 38.18 -8.68 9.88
N HIS A 442 37.96 -8.86 11.18
CA HIS A 442 36.82 -8.28 11.89
C HIS A 442 36.97 -6.80 12.24
N MET A 443 37.99 -6.08 11.77
CA MET A 443 38.05 -4.61 11.90
C MET A 443 37.12 -3.98 10.86
N GLY A 444 35.82 -4.22 10.98
CA GLY A 444 34.78 -3.69 10.09
C GLY A 444 34.47 -4.50 8.83
N LYS A 445 35.34 -5.43 8.43
CA LYS A 445 35.27 -6.12 7.12
C LYS A 445 34.62 -7.51 7.14
N ALA A 446 34.25 -8.05 8.30
CA ALA A 446 33.75 -9.42 8.44
C ALA A 446 32.59 -9.57 9.44
N MET A 447 31.77 -10.62 9.27
CA MET A 447 30.73 -11.05 10.20
C MET A 447 30.70 -12.57 10.36
N ASP A 448 30.53 -13.04 11.60
CA ASP A 448 30.19 -14.42 11.93
C ASP A 448 28.69 -14.55 12.22
N LEU A 449 28.00 -15.41 11.48
CA LEU A 449 26.56 -15.63 11.58
C LEU A 449 26.21 -17.02 12.09
N HIS A 450 25.34 -17.11 13.10
CA HIS A 450 24.74 -18.38 13.51
C HIS A 450 23.30 -18.48 13.06
N PHE A 451 22.88 -19.72 12.85
CA PHE A 451 21.57 -20.09 12.33
C PHE A 451 20.92 -21.11 13.27
N TYR A 452 19.60 -21.21 13.20
CA TYR A 452 18.80 -22.19 13.92
C TYR A 452 17.80 -22.85 12.96
N HIS A 453 17.36 -24.07 13.28
CA HIS A 453 16.28 -24.70 12.54
C HIS A 453 14.92 -24.11 12.95
N THR A 454 14.08 -23.73 11.99
CA THR A 454 12.80 -23.04 12.24
C THR A 454 11.77 -23.91 12.96
N ASN A 455 11.96 -25.24 12.97
CA ASN A 455 11.17 -26.19 13.74
C ASN A 455 11.66 -26.38 15.19
N ASP A 456 12.86 -25.89 15.55
CA ASP A 456 13.33 -25.90 16.94
C ASP A 456 12.69 -24.74 17.72
N LYS A 457 11.71 -25.10 18.56
CA LYS A 457 11.00 -24.17 19.47
C LYS A 457 11.93 -23.40 20.42
N HIS A 458 13.10 -23.96 20.75
CA HIS A 458 14.09 -23.32 21.62
C HIS A 458 15.13 -22.50 20.86
N LYS A 459 15.03 -22.44 19.51
CA LYS A 459 15.95 -21.70 18.63
C LYS A 459 17.43 -21.98 18.89
N ARG A 460 17.78 -23.24 19.17
CA ARG A 460 19.18 -23.60 19.45
C ARG A 460 20.03 -23.43 18.20
N GLN A 461 21.26 -22.99 18.42
CA GLN A 461 22.29 -22.88 17.39
C GLN A 461 22.50 -24.22 16.68
N ILE A 462 22.58 -24.19 15.36
CA ILE A 462 23.01 -25.33 14.54
C ILE A 462 24.48 -25.65 14.87
N GLN A 463 24.72 -26.82 15.44
CA GLN A 463 26.06 -27.36 15.73
C GLN A 463 26.57 -28.32 14.63
N ASN A 464 25.86 -28.42 13.49
CA ASN A 464 26.11 -29.41 12.46
C ASN A 464 26.80 -28.81 11.23
N ASN A 465 28.07 -29.20 11.00
CA ASN A 465 28.88 -28.77 9.86
C ASN A 465 28.18 -28.97 8.50
N LYS A 466 27.48 -30.10 8.28
CA LYS A 466 26.81 -30.40 7.00
C LYS A 466 25.75 -29.35 6.68
N THR A 467 24.99 -28.93 7.70
CA THR A 467 23.96 -27.90 7.57
C THR A 467 24.56 -26.51 7.33
N ILE A 468 25.69 -26.19 7.97
CA ILE A 468 26.40 -24.93 7.72
C ILE A 468 26.97 -24.89 6.29
N GLU A 469 27.54 -26.01 5.78
CA GLU A 469 27.97 -26.10 4.38
C GLU A 469 26.79 -26.04 3.38
N GLU A 470 25.62 -26.58 3.74
CA GLU A 470 24.40 -26.41 2.95
C GLU A 470 23.98 -24.93 2.86
N ILE A 471 24.07 -24.16 3.96
CA ILE A 471 23.83 -22.70 3.96
C ILE A 471 24.87 -21.97 3.09
N ARG A 472 26.16 -22.30 3.19
CA ARG A 472 27.20 -21.72 2.30
C ARG A 472 26.87 -21.98 0.84
N SER A 473 26.54 -23.22 0.49
CA SER A 473 26.20 -23.65 -0.86
C SER A 473 24.93 -22.98 -1.37
N LYS A 474 23.77 -23.29 -0.77
CA LYS A 474 22.46 -22.87 -1.27
C LYS A 474 22.18 -21.38 -1.14
N ILE A 475 22.82 -20.68 -0.19
CA ILE A 475 22.61 -19.24 0.01
C ILE A 475 23.77 -18.42 -0.55
N PHE A 476 24.98 -18.56 0.02
CA PHE A 476 26.08 -17.65 -0.25
C PHE A 476 26.73 -17.88 -1.62
N HIS A 477 26.98 -19.12 -2.03
CA HIS A 477 27.50 -19.43 -3.37
C HIS A 477 26.42 -19.23 -4.45
N THR A 478 25.21 -19.75 -4.25
CA THR A 478 24.11 -19.62 -5.24
C THR A 478 23.71 -18.17 -5.50
N TYR A 479 23.38 -17.40 -4.45
CA TYR A 479 22.74 -16.10 -4.64
C TYR A 479 23.71 -14.92 -4.50
N LEU A 480 24.63 -14.96 -3.53
CA LEU A 480 25.59 -13.87 -3.30
C LEU A 480 26.85 -13.97 -4.18
N LYS A 481 27.03 -15.09 -4.89
CA LYS A 481 28.25 -15.42 -5.67
C LYS A 481 29.53 -15.33 -4.84
N ALA A 482 29.42 -15.66 -3.55
CA ALA A 482 30.56 -15.71 -2.64
C ALA A 482 31.54 -16.83 -3.04
N GLY A 483 32.80 -16.70 -2.63
CA GLY A 483 33.84 -17.74 -2.77
C GLY A 483 34.35 -18.22 -1.41
N ASN A 484 35.22 -19.23 -1.42
CA ASN A 484 35.83 -19.76 -0.19
C ASN A 484 37.30 -19.36 -0.06
N ASP A 485 37.73 -19.12 1.17
CA ASP A 485 39.12 -19.03 1.62
C ASP A 485 39.98 -18.01 0.84
N TRP A 486 39.39 -16.85 0.49
CA TRP A 486 40.05 -15.67 -0.13
C TRP A 486 40.70 -15.88 -1.49
N LYS A 487 40.30 -16.92 -2.24
CA LYS A 487 40.87 -17.27 -3.55
C LYS A 487 40.54 -16.28 -4.67
N ILE A 488 39.49 -15.47 -4.51
CA ILE A 488 38.97 -14.55 -5.53
C ILE A 488 38.79 -13.16 -4.91
N LYS A 489 39.23 -12.13 -5.64
CA LYS A 489 39.06 -10.71 -5.29
C LYS A 489 37.67 -10.19 -5.64
N ASN A 490 37.26 -9.10 -5.00
CA ASN A 490 36.02 -8.39 -5.30
C ASN A 490 34.75 -9.27 -5.25
N ILE A 491 34.74 -10.26 -4.37
CA ILE A 491 33.54 -11.03 -3.99
C ILE A 491 33.53 -11.23 -2.48
N PHE A 492 32.35 -11.53 -1.92
CA PHE A 492 32.29 -11.99 -0.53
C PHE A 492 33.08 -13.29 -0.41
N ASN A 493 33.94 -13.39 0.61
CA ASN A 493 34.65 -14.62 0.90
C ASN A 493 34.14 -15.24 2.19
N LEU A 494 34.03 -16.56 2.20
CA LEU A 494 33.61 -17.38 3.33
C LEU A 494 34.82 -18.13 3.89
N GLU A 495 34.87 -18.29 5.21
CA GLU A 495 35.73 -19.33 5.81
C GLU A 495 35.01 -20.67 5.71
N SER A 496 35.67 -21.67 5.13
CA SER A 496 35.18 -23.05 5.08
C SER A 496 35.26 -23.74 6.46
N THR A 497 34.62 -24.91 6.62
CA THR A 497 34.80 -25.75 7.83
C THR A 497 36.27 -26.09 8.11
N ARG A 498 37.11 -26.21 7.06
CA ARG A 498 38.57 -26.45 7.19
C ARG A 498 39.31 -25.29 7.86
N MET A 499 38.79 -24.07 7.73
CA MET A 499 39.33 -22.87 8.39
C MET A 499 38.82 -22.69 9.82
N GLY A 500 37.98 -23.62 10.32
CA GLY A 500 37.46 -23.63 11.68
C GLY A 500 36.02 -23.13 11.83
N ALA A 501 35.41 -22.60 10.77
CA ALA A 501 34.02 -22.13 10.77
C ALA A 501 33.02 -23.32 10.69
N THR A 502 32.91 -24.06 11.79
CA THR A 502 32.15 -25.31 11.87
C THR A 502 30.66 -25.10 12.16
N THR A 503 30.34 -24.14 13.03
CA THR A 503 28.97 -23.93 13.55
C THR A 503 28.41 -22.53 13.23
N TRP A 504 29.14 -21.76 12.42
CA TRP A 504 28.77 -20.45 11.88
C TRP A 504 29.18 -20.31 10.42
N VAL A 505 28.53 -19.38 9.71
CA VAL A 505 29.06 -18.87 8.44
C VAL A 505 29.80 -17.58 8.73
N HIS A 506 31.12 -17.60 8.55
CA HIS A 506 31.92 -16.39 8.39
C HIS A 506 31.73 -15.85 6.98
N PHE A 507 31.56 -14.54 6.82
CA PHE A 507 31.72 -13.90 5.53
C PHE A 507 32.34 -12.50 5.64
N ASP A 508 33.17 -12.14 4.66
CA ASP A 508 33.92 -10.88 4.66
C ASP A 508 34.09 -10.25 3.27
N VAL A 509 34.59 -9.01 3.28
CA VAL A 509 34.97 -8.20 2.11
C VAL A 509 36.48 -7.92 2.04
N ARG A 510 37.31 -8.75 2.69
CA ARG A 510 38.78 -8.54 2.84
C ARG A 510 39.53 -8.46 1.51
N THR A 511 39.01 -9.07 0.46
CA THR A 511 39.61 -9.10 -0.88
C THR A 511 38.98 -8.12 -1.85
N PHE A 512 38.15 -7.19 -1.36
CA PHE A 512 37.71 -6.04 -2.15
C PHE A 512 38.90 -5.10 -2.42
N ASP A 513 38.92 -4.51 -3.61
CA ASP A 513 39.87 -3.44 -3.94
C ASP A 513 39.64 -2.22 -3.05
N LEU A 514 40.72 -1.47 -2.79
CA LEU A 514 40.76 -0.39 -1.80
C LEU A 514 39.69 0.69 -1.99
N LYS A 515 39.30 0.98 -3.23
CA LYS A 515 38.19 1.91 -3.54
C LYS A 515 36.86 1.49 -2.90
N TYR A 516 36.61 0.19 -2.83
CA TYR A 516 35.43 -0.43 -2.20
C TYR A 516 35.62 -0.68 -0.69
N LEU A 517 36.70 -0.17 -0.10
CA LEU A 517 36.99 -0.20 1.34
C LEU A 517 37.26 1.23 1.85
N SER A 518 36.62 2.23 1.24
CA SER A 518 36.66 3.63 1.68
C SER A 518 35.82 3.85 2.94
N ASP A 519 36.25 4.74 3.84
CA ASP A 519 35.61 4.96 5.16
C ASP A 519 34.09 5.22 5.11
N HIS A 520 33.59 5.93 4.08
CA HIS A 520 32.16 6.23 3.92
C HIS A 520 31.29 5.00 3.64
N LEU A 521 31.90 3.87 3.28
CA LEU A 521 31.24 2.58 3.10
C LEU A 521 31.11 1.80 4.42
N PHE A 522 31.57 2.34 5.56
CA PHE A 522 31.45 1.73 6.88
C PHE A 522 30.45 2.48 7.75
N ALA A 523 29.62 1.74 8.48
CA ALA A 523 28.56 2.28 9.33
C ALA A 523 28.77 1.91 10.80
N ASN A 524 28.63 2.90 11.68
CA ASN A 524 28.70 2.78 13.14
C ASN A 524 27.31 2.81 13.83
N SER A 525 26.23 2.88 13.05
CA SER A 525 24.85 2.86 13.53
C SER A 525 23.94 2.14 12.55
N LEU A 526 22.79 1.64 13.03
CA LEU A 526 21.74 1.04 12.19
C LEU A 526 21.24 2.02 11.12
N GLN A 527 21.12 3.30 11.47
CA GLN A 527 20.71 4.38 10.57
C GLN A 527 21.72 4.56 9.43
N ASN A 528 23.02 4.59 9.75
CA ASN A 528 24.09 4.74 8.76
C ASN A 528 24.25 3.47 7.89
N ALA A 529 23.96 2.29 8.44
CA ALA A 529 24.02 1.03 7.70
C ALA A 529 22.90 0.96 6.64
N ASN A 530 21.67 1.27 7.03
CA ASN A 530 20.50 1.26 6.14
C ASN A 530 20.42 2.49 5.21
N GLY A 531 20.93 3.65 5.64
CA GLY A 531 20.71 4.94 4.98
C GLY A 531 19.26 5.44 5.07
N PRO A 532 18.94 6.59 4.45
CA PRO A 532 17.55 7.07 4.22
C PRO A 532 16.79 6.11 3.28
N THR A 533 15.54 6.39 2.95
CA THR A 533 14.89 5.66 1.84
C THR A 533 15.62 5.98 0.52
N ILE A 534 15.68 5.04 -0.42
CA ILE A 534 16.34 5.27 -1.72
C ILE A 534 15.54 6.28 -2.54
N LEU A 535 14.23 6.38 -2.32
CA LEU A 535 13.38 7.43 -2.88
C LEU A 535 13.71 8.84 -2.36
N GLU A 536 13.91 9.01 -1.05
CA GLU A 536 14.40 10.29 -0.48
C GLU A 536 15.81 10.60 -1.00
N TYR A 537 16.70 9.61 -1.05
CA TYR A 537 18.07 9.79 -1.54
C TYR A 537 18.12 10.18 -3.03
N ALA A 538 17.29 9.56 -3.87
CA ALA A 538 17.14 9.93 -5.27
C ALA A 538 16.60 11.37 -5.44
N LYS A 539 15.66 11.78 -4.59
CA LYS A 539 15.16 13.17 -4.56
C LYS A 539 16.25 14.16 -4.13
N SER A 540 17.05 13.84 -3.11
CA SER A 540 18.14 14.72 -2.63
C SER A 540 19.31 14.88 -3.62
N LEU A 541 19.35 14.09 -4.69
CA LEU A 541 20.35 14.15 -5.76
C LEU A 541 19.77 14.72 -7.08
N ASP A 542 18.62 15.40 -7.02
CA ASP A 542 17.83 15.89 -8.17
C ASP A 542 17.46 14.79 -9.19
N LYS A 543 17.56 13.51 -8.81
CA LYS A 543 17.09 12.35 -9.58
C LYS A 543 15.63 12.00 -9.29
N GLY A 544 14.86 12.94 -8.72
CA GLY A 544 13.43 12.80 -8.48
C GLY A 544 12.61 12.40 -9.71
N GLY A 545 13.07 12.74 -10.92
CA GLY A 545 12.45 12.32 -12.18
C GLY A 545 12.29 10.81 -12.37
N ILE A 546 13.13 9.98 -11.72
CA ILE A 546 13.00 8.50 -11.71
C ILE A 546 11.67 8.08 -11.04
N CYS A 547 11.17 8.89 -10.10
CA CYS A 547 9.90 8.67 -9.41
C CYS A 547 8.68 9.00 -10.28
N ASN A 548 8.83 9.70 -11.40
CA ASN A 548 7.73 10.01 -12.33
C ASN A 548 7.21 8.77 -13.08
N CYS A 549 7.88 7.62 -12.93
CA CYS A 549 7.43 6.31 -13.40
C CYS A 549 6.54 5.57 -12.37
N ILE A 550 6.10 6.22 -11.28
CA ILE A 550 5.27 5.64 -10.22
C ILE A 550 3.81 6.11 -10.41
N ASN A 551 2.91 5.21 -10.81
CA ASN A 551 1.47 5.43 -10.70
C ASN A 551 1.02 5.31 -9.24
N SER A 552 -0.04 6.02 -8.85
CA SER A 552 -0.54 6.13 -7.47
C SER A 552 -1.20 4.86 -6.89
N SER A 553 -1.03 3.72 -7.55
CA SER A 553 -1.53 2.39 -7.15
C SER A 553 -0.35 1.44 -6.90
N LEU A 554 0.30 1.58 -5.74
CA LEU A 554 1.22 0.58 -5.21
C LEU A 554 0.47 -0.41 -4.30
N PRO A 555 0.51 -1.73 -4.58
CA PRO A 555 0.04 -2.73 -3.64
C PRO A 555 1.03 -2.85 -2.47
N VAL A 556 0.54 -2.77 -1.23
CA VAL A 556 1.32 -3.17 -0.05
C VAL A 556 1.42 -4.70 -0.05
N ASN A 557 2.56 -5.24 -0.51
CA ASN A 557 2.79 -6.68 -0.51
C ASN A 557 2.82 -7.24 0.91
N LYS A 558 1.93 -8.21 1.16
CA LYS A 558 1.81 -9.00 2.41
C LYS A 558 3.17 -9.30 3.06
N PRO A 559 3.33 -9.10 4.38
CA PRO A 559 4.49 -9.60 5.10
C PRO A 559 4.43 -11.13 5.22
N THR A 560 5.41 -11.83 4.65
CA THR A 560 5.71 -13.22 4.99
C THR A 560 6.19 -13.31 6.44
N LYS A 561 5.74 -14.31 7.20
CA LYS A 561 5.95 -14.47 8.66
C LYS A 561 7.42 -14.28 9.09
N SER A 562 7.72 -13.22 9.85
CA SER A 562 9.02 -13.02 10.50
C SER A 562 9.03 -13.55 11.95
N ASN A 563 9.40 -14.82 12.14
CA ASN A 563 9.49 -15.44 13.48
C ASN A 563 10.77 -15.05 14.24
N ASN A 564 11.00 -13.77 14.54
CA ASN A 564 12.10 -13.33 15.42
C ASN A 564 11.63 -12.45 16.59
N ILE A 565 10.98 -13.10 17.55
CA ILE A 565 10.71 -12.55 18.90
C ILE A 565 12.05 -12.19 19.58
N LYS A 566 12.13 -10.98 20.13
CA LYS A 566 13.26 -10.50 20.95
C LYS A 566 13.14 -11.10 22.36
N ASN A 567 14.21 -11.71 22.87
CA ASN A 567 14.11 -12.51 24.11
C ASN A 567 13.86 -11.70 25.41
N ASP A 568 14.24 -10.43 25.45
CA ASP A 568 13.90 -9.47 26.52
C ASP A 568 13.98 -8.01 26.04
N PHE A 569 13.08 -7.17 26.57
CA PHE A 569 13.02 -5.72 26.42
C PHE A 569 13.65 -5.00 27.62
N ASN A 570 14.18 -3.80 27.39
CA ASN A 570 14.87 -3.01 28.42
C ASN A 570 14.61 -1.50 28.29
N LEU A 571 15.18 -0.70 29.20
CA LEU A 571 14.98 0.75 29.25
C LEU A 571 15.39 1.50 27.96
N SER A 572 16.33 0.97 27.15
CA SER A 572 16.67 1.53 25.84
C SER A 572 15.52 1.40 24.85
N ASP A 573 14.80 0.26 24.86
CA ASP A 573 13.62 0.06 24.01
C ASP A 573 12.51 1.06 24.35
N ALA A 574 12.32 1.35 25.65
CA ALA A 574 11.43 2.41 26.10
C ALA A 574 11.91 3.80 25.67
N ARG A 575 13.22 4.09 25.75
CA ARG A 575 13.78 5.39 25.32
C ARG A 575 13.61 5.63 23.82
N GLU A 576 13.94 4.64 22.99
CA GLU A 576 13.80 4.72 21.53
C GLU A 576 12.32 4.86 21.12
N ALA A 577 11.42 4.09 21.75
CA ALA A 577 9.99 4.21 21.51
C ALA A 577 9.43 5.57 21.95
N LEU A 578 9.79 6.07 23.14
CA LEU A 578 9.34 7.38 23.64
C LEU A 578 9.87 8.53 22.79
N GLN A 579 11.10 8.45 22.27
CA GLN A 579 11.62 9.45 21.33
C GLN A 579 10.79 9.48 20.05
N TYR A 580 10.37 8.32 19.54
CA TYR A 580 9.47 8.27 18.39
C TYR A 580 8.10 8.88 18.70
N ILE A 581 7.48 8.55 19.85
CA ILE A 581 6.19 9.12 20.26
C ILE A 581 6.29 10.64 20.44
N TYR A 582 7.38 11.13 21.05
CA TYR A 582 7.66 12.55 21.22
C TYR A 582 7.71 13.28 19.87
N ASN A 583 8.51 12.76 18.93
CA ASN A 583 8.69 13.35 17.60
C ASN A 583 7.42 13.28 16.74
N THR A 584 6.56 12.28 16.93
CA THR A 584 5.40 12.00 16.06
C THR A 584 4.09 12.57 16.59
N TYR A 585 3.92 12.58 17.92
CA TYR A 585 2.66 12.93 18.59
C TYR A 585 2.81 14.03 19.64
N GLY A 586 4.01 14.60 19.77
CA GLY A 586 4.30 15.69 20.67
C GLY A 586 4.59 15.26 22.11
N ARG A 587 5.16 16.22 22.84
CA ARG A 587 5.62 16.09 24.23
C ARG A 587 4.59 15.52 25.19
N ASP A 588 3.37 16.05 25.18
CA ASP A 588 2.37 15.73 26.21
C ASP A 588 1.89 14.27 26.08
N MET A 589 1.76 13.78 24.85
CA MET A 589 1.46 12.37 24.60
C MET A 589 2.61 11.47 25.08
N ALA A 590 3.87 11.83 24.78
CA ALA A 590 5.03 11.07 25.27
C ALA A 590 5.11 11.04 26.82
N ILE A 591 4.80 12.15 27.49
CA ILE A 591 4.72 12.22 28.97
C ILE A 591 3.63 11.29 29.52
N ILE A 592 2.44 11.28 28.92
CA ILE A 592 1.33 10.41 29.34
C ILE A 592 1.73 8.93 29.16
N ILE A 593 2.29 8.58 27.99
CA ILE A 593 2.74 7.22 27.68
C ILE A 593 3.87 6.75 28.63
N GLU A 594 4.87 7.59 28.90
CA GLU A 594 5.93 7.22 29.86
C GLU A 594 5.36 6.99 31.26
N ARG A 595 4.43 7.86 31.73
CA ARG A 595 3.79 7.71 33.04
C ARG A 595 3.00 6.40 33.14
N MET A 596 2.16 6.08 32.14
CA MET A 596 1.42 4.81 32.10
C MET A 596 2.34 3.61 32.18
N PHE A 597 3.35 3.53 31.31
CA PHE A 597 4.33 2.45 31.37
C PHE A 597 5.02 2.38 32.73
N ARG A 598 5.42 3.52 33.30
CA ARG A 598 6.10 3.57 34.61
C ARG A 598 5.22 3.06 35.75
N GLY A 599 3.93 3.37 35.76
CA GLY A 599 2.98 2.87 36.76
C GLY A 599 2.74 1.37 36.64
N GLU A 600 2.40 0.90 35.43
CA GLU A 600 2.01 -0.49 35.18
C GLU A 600 3.19 -1.49 35.21
N THR A 601 4.43 -1.03 34.98
CA THR A 601 5.59 -1.93 34.77
C THR A 601 6.68 -1.81 35.84
N ALA A 602 6.37 -1.20 36.99
CA ALA A 602 7.35 -0.87 38.03
C ALA A 602 8.57 -0.15 37.45
N HIS A 603 8.32 0.97 36.75
CA HIS A 603 9.34 1.77 36.05
C HIS A 603 10.19 0.98 35.02
N PHE A 604 9.54 0.17 34.17
CA PHE A 604 10.18 -0.69 33.15
C PHE A 604 11.04 -1.82 33.73
N ALA A 605 10.89 -2.15 35.03
CA ALA A 605 11.66 -3.19 35.68
C ALA A 605 10.93 -4.55 35.79
N SER A 606 9.60 -4.58 35.61
CA SER A 606 8.80 -5.80 35.76
C SER A 606 9.20 -6.91 34.78
N VAL A 607 9.05 -8.17 35.21
CA VAL A 607 9.28 -9.34 34.35
C VAL A 607 8.30 -9.35 33.18
N GLN A 608 7.04 -8.95 33.42
CA GLN A 608 6.01 -8.77 32.41
C GLN A 608 6.48 -7.81 31.30
N TYR A 609 6.98 -6.61 31.63
CA TYR A 609 7.52 -5.68 30.63
C TYR A 609 8.73 -6.26 29.89
N LYS A 610 9.70 -6.83 30.63
CA LYS A 610 10.90 -7.43 30.03
C LYS A 610 10.55 -8.52 29.02
N LYS A 611 9.57 -9.37 29.30
CA LYS A 611 9.19 -10.48 28.42
C LYS A 611 8.21 -10.11 27.31
N CYS A 612 7.39 -9.09 27.52
CA CYS A 612 6.26 -8.79 26.64
C CYS A 612 6.40 -7.48 25.85
N GLY A 613 7.16 -6.51 26.35
CA GLY A 613 7.24 -5.15 25.81
C GLY A 613 5.97 -4.32 26.03
N THR A 614 5.05 -4.82 26.85
CA THR A 614 3.72 -4.24 27.12
C THR A 614 3.60 -3.68 28.53
N CYS A 615 2.55 -2.88 28.79
CA CYS A 615 2.20 -2.33 30.09
C CYS A 615 0.89 -2.94 30.61
N GLY A 616 0.93 -4.21 31.04
CA GLY A 616 -0.24 -4.93 31.56
C GLY A 616 -1.23 -5.45 30.50
N MET A 617 -0.82 -5.68 29.25
CA MET A 617 -1.72 -6.19 28.21
C MET A 617 -2.00 -7.69 28.37
N GLU A 618 -3.04 -8.03 29.13
CA GLU A 618 -3.52 -9.40 29.35
C GLU A 618 -4.29 -9.96 28.14
N ALA A 619 -3.96 -11.18 27.73
CA ALA A 619 -4.66 -11.95 26.70
C ALA A 619 -6.01 -12.46 27.25
N HIS A 620 -7.09 -12.08 26.59
CA HIS A 620 -8.47 -12.41 26.98
C HIS A 620 -9.32 -12.90 25.80
N GLY A 621 -8.65 -13.31 24.72
CA GLY A 621 -9.22 -13.94 23.53
C GLY A 621 -8.13 -14.68 22.75
N ASP A 622 -8.48 -15.21 21.58
CA ASP A 622 -7.58 -16.04 20.78
C ASP A 622 -6.57 -15.26 19.93
N ALA A 623 -5.55 -15.98 19.46
CA ALA A 623 -4.63 -15.49 18.44
C ALA A 623 -5.40 -15.06 17.16
N PRO A 624 -4.92 -14.05 16.41
CA PRO A 624 -3.60 -13.40 16.52
C PRO A 624 -3.56 -12.12 17.38
N TYR A 625 -4.68 -11.61 17.90
CA TYR A 625 -4.73 -10.33 18.64
C TYR A 625 -5.05 -10.48 20.13
N TYR A 626 -5.42 -11.68 20.57
CA TYR A 626 -5.57 -12.06 21.98
C TYR A 626 -6.62 -11.24 22.74
N GLY A 627 -7.70 -10.85 22.06
CA GLY A 627 -8.78 -9.98 22.57
C GLY A 627 -8.56 -8.48 22.35
N TRP A 628 -7.33 -8.06 22.03
CA TRP A 628 -7.03 -6.65 21.76
C TRP A 628 -7.43 -6.24 20.33
N ASP A 629 -7.62 -4.94 20.13
CA ASP A 629 -8.31 -4.36 18.98
C ASP A 629 -7.60 -4.70 17.64
N SER A 630 -8.20 -5.64 16.90
CA SER A 630 -7.66 -6.18 15.64
C SER A 630 -7.30 -5.10 14.63
N ASN A 631 -8.08 -4.03 14.61
CA ASN A 631 -8.04 -2.97 13.63
C ASN A 631 -6.75 -2.14 13.67
N PHE A 632 -6.19 -1.95 14.87
CA PHE A 632 -4.85 -1.38 14.95
C PHE A 632 -3.82 -2.35 14.34
N PHE A 633 -3.99 -3.64 14.62
CA PHE A 633 -3.04 -4.68 14.27
C PHE A 633 -3.09 -5.15 12.81
N GLU A 634 -4.20 -5.04 12.06
CA GLU A 634 -4.17 -5.27 10.60
C GLU A 634 -3.97 -4.01 9.77
N LYS A 635 -4.15 -2.81 10.35
CA LYS A 635 -3.65 -1.56 9.78
C LYS A 635 -2.12 -1.47 9.85
N TYR A 636 -1.53 -1.89 10.97
CA TYR A 636 -0.08 -1.92 11.20
C TYR A 636 0.39 -3.38 11.37
N LEU A 637 0.54 -4.09 10.25
CA LEU A 637 0.86 -5.53 10.22
C LEU A 637 2.18 -5.88 10.94
N GLU A 638 3.13 -4.94 10.96
CA GLU A 638 4.41 -5.03 11.67
C GLU A 638 4.28 -4.91 13.21
N TYR A 639 3.12 -4.49 13.71
CA TYR A 639 2.82 -4.34 15.14
C TYR A 639 1.99 -5.50 15.71
N LYS A 640 1.62 -6.51 14.89
CA LYS A 640 0.85 -7.68 15.35
C LYS A 640 1.53 -8.38 16.55
N PRO A 641 0.77 -8.77 17.59
CA PRO A 641 1.29 -9.57 18.69
C PRO A 641 1.94 -10.86 18.17
N VAL A 642 3.08 -11.21 18.76
CA VAL A 642 3.93 -12.33 18.30
C VAL A 642 3.82 -13.57 19.17
N GLY A 643 3.05 -13.51 20.26
CA GLY A 643 2.79 -14.66 21.14
C GLY A 643 2.13 -14.25 22.46
N ILE A 644 2.09 -15.20 23.39
CA ILE A 644 1.70 -15.01 24.79
C ILE A 644 2.90 -15.38 25.68
N TYR A 645 3.08 -14.64 26.78
CA TYR A 645 3.92 -15.02 27.90
C TYR A 645 3.03 -15.27 29.12
N GLU A 646 3.11 -16.47 29.71
CA GLU A 646 2.32 -16.83 30.88
C GLU A 646 3.18 -16.70 32.15
N MET A 647 2.67 -16.00 33.16
CA MET A 647 3.30 -15.95 34.47
C MET A 647 2.28 -15.79 35.60
N TYR A 648 2.54 -16.44 36.73
CA TYR A 648 1.83 -16.15 37.96
C TYR A 648 2.20 -14.74 38.43
N GLU A 649 1.22 -14.00 38.96
CA GLU A 649 1.54 -12.76 39.66
C GLU A 649 2.41 -13.08 40.88
N SER A 650 3.55 -12.40 40.99
CA SER A 650 4.27 -12.30 42.26
C SER A 650 3.30 -11.79 43.34
N LYS A 651 3.55 -12.07 44.63
CA LYS A 651 2.80 -11.49 45.76
C LYS A 651 2.80 -9.95 45.67
N GLY A 652 1.78 -9.40 45.01
CA GLY A 652 1.60 -7.98 44.75
C GLY A 652 0.95 -7.32 45.96
N LEU A 653 1.48 -6.16 46.34
CA LEU A 653 1.09 -5.40 47.53
C LEU A 653 -0.43 -5.34 47.74
N SER A 654 -0.84 -5.75 48.93
CA SER A 654 -2.23 -5.94 49.35
C SER A 654 -3.15 -4.74 49.10
N GLY A 655 -4.27 -5.01 48.43
CA GLY A 655 -5.57 -4.43 48.82
C GLY A 655 -5.93 -3.02 48.34
N LYS A 656 -5.23 -2.42 47.37
CA LYS A 656 -5.60 -1.08 46.83
C LYS A 656 -5.66 -0.94 45.29
N GLY A 657 -5.55 -2.03 44.53
CA GLY A 657 -5.73 -2.06 43.07
C GLY A 657 -6.84 -3.04 42.67
N GLY A 658 -7.77 -2.61 41.81
CA GLY A 658 -9.02 -3.33 41.60
C GLY A 658 -8.93 -4.53 40.65
N ASN A 659 -8.71 -5.73 41.19
CA ASN A 659 -9.43 -6.98 40.88
C ASN A 659 -8.99 -8.07 41.88
N ALA A 660 -9.86 -9.04 42.18
CA ALA A 660 -9.50 -10.14 43.08
C ALA A 660 -8.40 -11.01 42.44
N GLN A 661 -7.32 -11.30 43.16
CA GLN A 661 -6.22 -12.13 42.66
C GLN A 661 -6.65 -13.59 42.59
N ASP A 662 -6.78 -14.12 41.38
CA ASP A 662 -6.93 -15.56 41.14
C ASP A 662 -5.55 -16.22 41.16
N THR A 663 -5.18 -16.79 42.31
CA THR A 663 -3.90 -17.50 42.49
C THR A 663 -3.90 -18.91 41.91
N SER A 664 -5.01 -19.39 41.33
CA SER A 664 -5.14 -20.76 40.81
C SER A 664 -4.52 -20.95 39.42
N LYS A 665 -4.24 -19.87 38.67
CA LYS A 665 -3.76 -19.93 37.29
C LYS A 665 -2.83 -18.76 36.93
N PRO A 666 -1.88 -18.94 36.00
CA PRO A 666 -1.00 -17.86 35.56
C PRO A 666 -1.76 -16.88 34.67
N LYS A 667 -1.43 -15.59 34.79
CA LYS A 667 -1.91 -14.58 33.84
C LYS A 667 -1.18 -14.71 32.52
N LYS A 668 -1.93 -14.49 31.44
CA LYS A 668 -1.44 -14.57 30.06
C LYS A 668 -1.25 -13.16 29.55
N TYR A 669 -0.03 -12.74 29.22
CA TYR A 669 0.26 -11.42 28.67
C TYR A 669 0.64 -11.51 27.19
N ILE A 670 0.21 -10.56 26.37
CA ILE A 670 0.56 -10.56 24.95
C ILE A 670 2.02 -10.09 24.77
N ILE A 671 2.78 -10.79 23.94
CA ILE A 671 4.12 -10.39 23.53
C ILE A 671 4.00 -9.52 22.29
N MET A 672 4.50 -8.29 22.36
CA MET A 672 4.52 -7.35 21.24
C MET A 672 5.86 -7.42 20.47
N PRO A 673 5.88 -7.13 19.16
CA PRO A 673 7.11 -7.20 18.36
C PRO A 673 8.13 -6.10 18.72
N SER A 674 7.67 -5.01 19.34
CA SER A 674 8.54 -3.96 19.91
C SER A 674 7.79 -3.14 20.96
N VAL A 675 8.53 -2.45 21.85
CA VAL A 675 7.94 -1.46 22.78
C VAL A 675 7.27 -0.31 22.02
N LYS A 676 7.81 0.06 20.84
CA LYS A 676 7.19 1.03 19.93
C LYS A 676 5.77 0.58 19.53
N ALA A 677 5.59 -0.67 19.13
CA ALA A 677 4.29 -1.22 18.75
C ALA A 677 3.25 -1.08 19.88
N THR A 678 3.65 -1.34 21.14
CA THR A 678 2.79 -1.11 22.31
C THR A 678 2.47 0.36 22.51
N MET A 679 3.46 1.26 22.43
CA MET A 679 3.26 2.69 22.64
C MET A 679 2.37 3.31 21.55
N GLU A 680 2.51 2.87 20.30
CA GLU A 680 1.62 3.20 19.19
C GLU A 680 0.19 2.69 19.45
N TYR A 681 0.04 1.46 19.96
CA TYR A 681 -1.26 0.90 20.35
C TYR A 681 -1.91 1.74 21.47
N LEU A 682 -1.13 2.17 22.47
CA LEU A 682 -1.61 3.08 23.51
C LEU A 682 -2.05 4.42 22.95
N VAL A 683 -1.29 5.06 22.05
CA VAL A 683 -1.70 6.33 21.42
C VAL A 683 -3.00 6.15 20.64
N TYR A 684 -3.14 5.05 19.90
CA TYR A 684 -4.38 4.68 19.24
C TYR A 684 -5.54 4.49 20.24
N TYR A 685 -5.33 3.72 21.32
CA TYR A 685 -6.32 3.46 22.36
C TYR A 685 -6.78 4.74 23.06
N ILE A 686 -5.84 5.60 23.44
CA ILE A 686 -6.07 6.92 24.04
C ILE A 686 -6.95 7.76 23.12
N ARG A 687 -6.59 7.86 21.83
CA ARG A 687 -7.35 8.63 20.83
C ARG A 687 -8.74 8.04 20.55
N LYS A 688 -8.85 6.71 20.43
CA LYS A 688 -10.14 5.99 20.27
C LYS A 688 -11.10 6.27 21.44
N HIS A 689 -10.56 6.58 22.61
CA HIS A 689 -11.31 6.91 23.81
C HIS A 689 -11.24 8.40 24.17
N ASN A 690 -11.29 9.29 23.16
CA ASN A 690 -11.38 10.75 23.33
C ASN A 690 -10.27 11.34 24.22
N ASN A 691 -9.04 10.86 24.01
CA ASN A 691 -7.85 11.18 24.81
C ASN A 691 -7.90 10.73 26.30
N ASN A 692 -8.84 9.88 26.70
CA ASN A 692 -8.95 9.37 28.06
C ASN A 692 -8.00 8.19 28.32
N TYR A 693 -6.72 8.49 28.59
CA TYR A 693 -5.71 7.49 28.93
C TYR A 693 -6.04 6.66 30.18
N ALA A 694 -6.79 7.22 31.13
CA ALA A 694 -7.10 6.51 32.37
C ALA A 694 -8.07 5.34 32.20
N ARG A 695 -8.78 5.29 31.06
CA ARG A 695 -9.61 4.14 30.69
C ARG A 695 -8.82 2.84 30.58
N TRP A 696 -7.51 2.92 30.33
CA TRP A 696 -6.58 1.77 30.33
C TRP A 696 -6.67 0.95 31.62
N HIS A 697 -6.80 1.64 32.77
CA HIS A 697 -6.85 1.02 34.08
C HIS A 697 -8.26 0.56 34.47
N SER A 698 -9.30 1.32 34.11
CA SER A 698 -10.68 0.96 34.43
C SER A 698 -11.73 1.67 33.58
N THR A 699 -12.88 1.05 33.38
CA THR A 699 -14.08 1.71 32.82
C THR A 699 -14.84 2.55 33.85
N LYS A 700 -14.59 2.36 35.16
CA LYS A 700 -15.28 3.08 36.25
C LYS A 700 -14.66 4.47 36.47
N ALA A 701 -15.48 5.52 36.51
CA ALA A 701 -15.02 6.91 36.60
C ALA A 701 -14.14 7.20 37.83
N SER A 702 -14.55 6.74 39.02
CA SER A 702 -13.79 6.92 40.27
C SER A 702 -12.42 6.22 40.26
N ALA A 703 -12.33 5.04 39.65
CA ALA A 703 -11.05 4.34 39.48
C ALA A 703 -10.15 5.03 38.45
N GLN A 704 -10.72 5.61 37.38
CA GLN A 704 -9.96 6.44 36.44
C GLN A 704 -9.38 7.69 37.11
N GLU A 705 -10.14 8.36 37.98
CA GLU A 705 -9.69 9.56 38.68
C GLU A 705 -8.52 9.25 39.62
N ALA A 706 -8.63 8.22 40.45
CA ALA A 706 -7.53 7.72 41.28
C ALA A 706 -6.27 7.38 40.44
N TYR A 707 -6.46 6.77 39.27
CA TYR A 707 -5.37 6.44 38.36
C TYR A 707 -4.71 7.67 37.73
N ARG A 708 -5.47 8.72 37.35
CA ARG A 708 -4.91 10.01 36.90
C ARG A 708 -4.04 10.64 37.99
N SER A 709 -4.54 10.69 39.22
CA SER A 709 -3.79 11.22 40.37
C SER A 709 -2.50 10.43 40.64
N HIS A 710 -2.56 9.10 40.58
CA HIS A 710 -1.37 8.24 40.69
C HIS A 710 -0.33 8.54 39.60
N LEU A 711 -0.75 8.60 38.32
CA LEU A 711 0.17 8.86 37.21
C LEU A 711 0.74 10.28 37.22
N GLN A 712 0.01 11.28 37.72
CA GLN A 712 0.52 12.65 37.87
C GLN A 712 1.74 12.70 38.81
N GLY A 713 1.73 11.92 39.89
CA GLY A 713 2.86 11.80 40.82
C GLY A 713 4.12 11.13 40.24
N ILE A 714 4.02 10.47 39.08
CA ILE A 714 5.16 9.82 38.42
C ILE A 714 5.93 10.83 37.58
N VAL A 715 7.25 10.88 37.77
CA VAL A 715 8.18 11.73 37.00
C VAL A 715 8.59 11.05 35.68
N PRO A 716 8.29 11.64 34.51
CA PRO A 716 8.70 11.11 33.20
C PRO A 716 10.17 11.43 32.91
N ARG A 717 11.09 10.66 33.51
CA ARG A 717 12.54 10.92 33.45
C ARG A 717 13.14 10.76 32.05
N ILE A 718 12.59 9.89 31.19
CA ILE A 718 13.10 9.69 29.84
C ILE A 718 12.76 10.91 28.98
N VAL A 719 11.48 11.29 28.95
CA VAL A 719 11.03 12.43 28.13
C VAL A 719 11.63 13.76 28.59
N LYS A 720 11.83 13.95 29.91
CA LYS A 720 12.61 15.08 30.43
C LYS A 720 14.07 15.09 29.93
N SER A 721 14.73 13.94 29.86
CA SER A 721 16.09 13.83 29.30
C SER A 721 16.18 13.91 27.76
N PHE A 722 15.13 14.42 27.11
CA PHE A 722 15.18 14.90 25.71
C PHE A 722 15.22 16.45 25.66
N GLU A 723 15.13 17.12 26.81
CA GLU A 723 15.17 18.58 27.00
C GLU A 723 16.57 19.05 27.47
N GLU A 724 17.44 18.11 27.84
CA GLU A 724 18.86 18.26 28.24
C GLU A 724 19.80 17.79 27.11
#